data_AF-A0A8I2CXQ1-F1
#
_entry.id   AF-A0A8I2CXQ1-F1
#
_cell.length_a   1.000
_cell.length_b   1.000
_cell.length_c   1.000
_cell.angle_alpha   90.00
_cell.angle_beta   90.00
_cell.angle_gamma   90.00
#
_symmetry.space_group_name_H-M   'P 1'
#
loop_
_entity.id
_entity.type
_entity.pdbx_description
1 polymer ?
#
loop_
_entity_poly.entity_id
_entity_poly.type
_entity_poly.pdbx_seq_one_letter_code
_entity_poly.pdbx_strand_id
1 'polypeptide(L)'
;MDNDVHGMVTANGVRCDEGSASTAHGIQFRRADLKSAFFAKRKVDRKRFINTLNYHNFMGFQVFALVRHGLTREEFLFKVDPGPCREDHVFCSLAASIQGSMDAFEIEGLVIDNGDSVILMDIDSEKRSSRSFTARFKGAAASFQTRHIKRHPCSMVEAHIKFTEGAFDGSLQEFHPSGLRIAVMEEFRDKVGSLRQGDTSTIHLFRNGERVYSGTAQLVRSDSESGTIVLNPLNVPSRKYDERKFRNARLNPVPSPRITFEHTFTEKRVSYDVVDINTSGFSIAERSEQVLLIPGMIFHDVEIVFSGEFALKCSAQVVYGRKQWGGMTKYGFVITDIGPVTYTRLFNLLTRTDDPHSVASSKVPLDALWEFFFRSGFIYPDKYRCISQYKETFKGTYEHLYHHCPEIFSSLTYQMNDQIYGHVSIIKAYPSTWMVHHLAALPMGRKRTGLFVLQQILNYLDGFHRMPSVGMKYLVFYYRPDNKFPNHFFGGVCRILNAPHMCSVDTFAYLTHPLPEEIVDLPVGWNLARCTGDDLAALHEAYHRSSQGLMIEAFDLENEDDTLWETYGRLGLRRECRPYVLTRDGDRVAFLLVDRSDRGLNLSDLLNDIKIIVPYPDPRVLPWKILQTAIATLGKEYGTPEVVLQVFPSAYLEAVGVPYPKKYCMWIAKTRYFDPHFDAIKRMTKFKYLKFIKSLLESMLGFHR
;
A
#
# COMPACT_ATOMS: atom_id res chain seq x y z
N MET A 1 -1.88 42.26 21.62
CA MET A 1 -2.49 43.45 21.02
C MET A 1 -1.84 43.64 19.67
N ASP A 2 -2.38 42.97 18.67
CA ASP A 2 -2.09 43.12 17.24
C ASP A 2 -3.43 42.79 16.59
N ASN A 3 -4.20 43.81 16.25
CA ASN A 3 -5.50 43.64 15.61
C ASN A 3 -5.26 43.32 14.14
N ASP A 4 -5.50 42.06 13.79
CA ASP A 4 -5.32 41.50 12.47
C ASP A 4 -6.47 41.94 11.55
N VAL A 5 -6.13 42.55 10.41
CA VAL A 5 -7.09 43.02 9.39
C VAL A 5 -7.93 41.87 8.85
N HIS A 6 -7.36 40.66 8.80
CA HIS A 6 -8.06 39.45 8.37
C HIS A 6 -9.06 38.96 9.41
N GLY A 7 -8.67 39.01 10.71
CA GLY A 7 -9.54 38.68 11.83
C GLY A 7 -10.78 39.56 11.91
N MET A 8 -10.68 40.85 11.57
CA MET A 8 -11.83 41.75 11.44
C MET A 8 -12.76 41.37 10.27
N VAL A 9 -12.25 40.75 9.22
CA VAL A 9 -13.00 40.35 8.03
C VAL A 9 -13.65 38.96 8.17
N THR A 10 -13.09 38.07 9.00
CA THR A 10 -13.59 36.70 9.22
C THR A 10 -14.33 36.47 10.54
N ALA A 11 -14.17 37.33 11.55
CA ALA A 11 -14.86 37.17 12.83
C ALA A 11 -16.29 37.72 12.78
N ASN A 12 -17.25 36.89 12.39
CA ASN A 12 -18.62 36.88 12.95
C ASN A 12 -19.39 35.67 12.42
N GLY A 13 -19.07 34.51 13.00
CA GLY A 13 -19.90 33.31 12.99
C GLY A 13 -20.18 32.90 14.44
N VAL A 14 -21.26 33.47 15.01
CA VAL A 14 -22.03 33.02 16.19
C VAL A 14 -21.39 33.12 17.60
N ARG A 15 -21.81 34.14 18.37
CA ARG A 15 -22.66 33.99 19.57
C ARG A 15 -23.32 35.35 19.89
N CYS A 16 -24.64 35.38 19.91
CA CYS A 16 -25.42 36.48 20.46
C CYS A 16 -25.27 36.44 21.98
N ASP A 17 -24.70 37.50 22.55
CA ASP A 17 -25.00 37.93 23.91
C ASP A 17 -25.30 39.43 23.86
N GLU A 18 -26.31 39.81 24.62
CA GLU A 18 -27.03 41.08 24.54
C GLU A 18 -26.12 42.29 24.82
N GLY A 19 -26.21 43.32 23.95
CA GLY A 19 -25.82 44.68 24.30
C GLY A 19 -24.51 45.24 23.72
N SER A 20 -24.34 45.27 22.38
CA SER A 20 -23.70 46.42 21.72
C SER A 20 -24.04 46.51 20.22
N ALA A 21 -24.46 47.69 19.78
CA ALA A 21 -24.93 47.99 18.45
C ALA A 21 -23.78 48.12 17.42
N SER A 22 -23.09 47.03 17.07
CA SER A 22 -21.99 47.05 16.07
C SER A 22 -22.18 46.16 14.84
N THR A 23 -23.25 45.35 14.75
CA THR A 23 -23.48 44.43 13.62
C THR A 23 -24.31 45.00 12.47
N ALA A 24 -24.76 46.26 12.55
CA ALA A 24 -25.69 46.79 11.55
C ALA A 24 -25.00 47.35 10.29
N HIS A 25 -23.77 47.87 10.34
CA HIS A 25 -23.26 48.77 9.28
C HIS A 25 -21.83 48.50 8.81
N GLY A 26 -21.37 47.24 8.72
CA GLY A 26 -20.08 46.86 8.10
C GLY A 26 -18.89 46.72 9.06
N ILE A 27 -17.77 46.18 8.56
CA ILE A 27 -16.57 45.87 9.37
C ILE A 27 -15.72 47.14 9.52
N GLN A 28 -15.44 47.59 10.75
CA GLN A 28 -14.54 48.72 10.97
C GLN A 28 -13.13 48.39 10.43
N PHE A 29 -12.52 49.32 9.70
CA PHE A 29 -11.25 49.10 9.01
C PHE A 29 -10.42 50.39 9.06
N ARG A 30 -9.09 50.33 9.17
CA ARG A 30 -8.24 51.52 8.97
C ARG A 30 -7.17 51.20 7.94
N ARG A 31 -6.98 52.08 6.94
CA ARG A 31 -5.86 51.98 5.98
C ARG A 31 -4.47 51.90 6.66
N ALA A 32 -4.33 52.38 7.90
CA ALA A 32 -3.12 52.24 8.70
C ALA A 32 -2.81 50.79 9.09
N ASP A 33 -3.84 49.94 9.19
CA ASP A 33 -3.69 48.53 9.51
C ASP A 33 -3.05 47.74 8.35
N LEU A 34 -3.22 48.22 7.10
CA LEU A 34 -2.47 47.76 5.92
C LEU A 34 -1.03 48.30 5.86
N LYS A 35 -0.67 49.29 6.69
CA LYS A 35 0.64 49.95 6.72
C LYS A 35 1.52 49.51 7.90
N SER A 36 1.07 48.60 8.76
CA SER A 36 1.92 48.06 9.83
C SER A 36 3.15 47.33 9.24
N ALA A 37 4.27 47.39 9.95
CA ALA A 37 5.63 47.52 9.40
C ALA A 37 6.25 46.32 8.63
N PHE A 38 5.49 45.40 8.03
CA PHE A 38 6.05 44.22 7.35
C PHE A 38 5.38 43.79 6.03
N PHE A 39 4.46 44.57 5.46
CA PHE A 39 3.78 44.21 4.21
C PHE A 39 4.53 44.72 2.97
N ALA A 40 5.02 43.80 2.12
CA ALA A 40 5.61 44.15 0.83
C ALA A 40 4.53 44.62 -0.14
N LYS A 41 4.37 45.94 -0.29
CA LYS A 41 3.45 46.55 -1.26
C LYS A 41 3.91 46.22 -2.69
N ARG A 42 3.13 45.44 -3.43
CA ARG A 42 3.37 45.17 -4.85
C ARG A 42 2.33 45.88 -5.70
N LYS A 43 2.78 46.51 -6.78
CA LYS A 43 1.88 47.13 -7.76
C LYS A 43 1.20 46.04 -8.58
N VAL A 44 -0.13 46.08 -8.65
CA VAL A 44 -0.94 45.21 -9.51
C VAL A 44 -1.48 46.06 -10.65
N ASP A 45 -1.22 45.65 -11.88
CA ASP A 45 -1.74 46.37 -13.04
C ASP A 45 -3.27 46.30 -13.09
N ARG A 46 -3.90 47.32 -13.68
CA ARG A 46 -5.36 47.45 -13.72
C ARG A 46 -6.03 46.29 -14.44
N LYS A 47 -5.42 45.79 -15.52
CA LYS A 47 -5.96 44.68 -16.32
C LYS A 47 -6.03 43.40 -15.50
N ARG A 48 -5.00 43.12 -14.70
CA ARG A 48 -4.96 41.99 -13.77
C ARG A 48 -6.01 42.14 -12.67
N PHE A 49 -6.17 43.33 -12.09
CA PHE A 49 -7.25 43.57 -11.12
C PHE A 49 -8.64 43.33 -11.72
N ILE A 50 -8.91 43.88 -12.91
CA ILE A 50 -10.17 43.67 -13.65
C ILE A 50 -10.42 42.18 -13.90
N ASN A 51 -9.41 41.44 -14.37
CA ASN A 51 -9.54 40.01 -14.61
C ASN A 51 -9.80 39.23 -13.33
N THR A 52 -9.17 39.59 -12.20
CA THR A 52 -9.45 39.00 -10.90
C THR A 52 -10.86 39.33 -10.42
N LEU A 53 -11.32 40.58 -10.56
CA LEU A 53 -12.67 40.98 -10.18
C LEU A 53 -13.74 40.27 -11.04
N ASN A 54 -13.50 40.12 -12.34
CA ASN A 54 -14.36 39.35 -13.23
C ASN A 54 -14.36 37.85 -12.90
N TYR A 55 -13.24 37.28 -12.45
CA TYR A 55 -13.20 35.91 -11.94
C TYR A 55 -14.08 35.77 -10.68
N HIS A 56 -14.03 36.72 -9.74
CA HIS A 56 -14.93 36.72 -8.57
C HIS A 56 -16.39 36.82 -8.99
N ASN A 57 -16.74 37.73 -9.91
CA ASN A 57 -18.10 37.81 -10.47
C ASN A 57 -18.53 36.47 -11.12
N PHE A 58 -17.68 35.86 -11.93
CA PHE A 58 -17.98 34.59 -12.62
C PHE A 58 -18.21 33.43 -11.64
N MET A 59 -17.42 33.37 -10.57
CA MET A 59 -17.55 32.35 -9.52
C MET A 59 -18.63 32.65 -8.48
N GLY A 60 -19.30 33.81 -8.56
CA GLY A 60 -20.28 34.25 -7.57
C GLY A 60 -19.68 34.64 -6.21
N PHE A 61 -18.40 35.01 -6.18
CA PHE A 61 -17.72 35.43 -4.96
C PHE A 61 -17.93 36.93 -4.66
N GLN A 62 -18.16 37.23 -3.38
CA GLN A 62 -18.23 38.60 -2.87
C GLN A 62 -16.85 39.24 -2.79
N VAL A 63 -16.83 40.57 -2.88
CA VAL A 63 -15.66 41.41 -2.58
C VAL A 63 -16.05 42.48 -1.56
N PHE A 64 -15.12 43.31 -1.13
CA PHE A 64 -15.41 44.39 -0.19
C PHE A 64 -15.32 45.76 -0.86
N ALA A 65 -16.27 46.64 -0.54
CA ALA A 65 -16.16 48.07 -0.78
C ALA A 65 -15.57 48.73 0.46
N LEU A 66 -14.46 49.46 0.28
CA LEU A 66 -13.91 50.35 1.29
C LEU A 66 -14.73 51.64 1.29
N VAL A 67 -15.43 51.88 2.40
CA VAL A 67 -16.32 53.02 2.57
C VAL A 67 -15.92 53.85 3.79
N ARG A 68 -16.16 55.16 3.76
CA ARG A 68 -15.82 56.08 4.85
C ARG A 68 -17.04 56.86 5.29
N HIS A 69 -17.39 56.81 6.57
CA HIS A 69 -18.56 57.50 7.08
C HIS A 69 -18.40 59.03 6.98
N GLY A 70 -19.41 59.73 6.45
CA GLY A 70 -19.31 61.16 6.14
C GLY A 70 -19.06 62.06 7.36
N LEU A 71 -19.68 61.74 8.51
CA LEU A 71 -19.56 62.53 9.76
C LEU A 71 -18.34 62.12 10.62
N THR A 72 -18.25 60.85 11.01
CA THR A 72 -17.20 60.35 11.90
C THR A 72 -15.85 60.17 11.22
N ARG A 73 -15.82 60.19 9.87
CA ARG A 73 -14.64 59.89 9.03
C ARG A 73 -14.04 58.50 9.25
N GLU A 74 -14.74 57.62 9.96
CA GLU A 74 -14.30 56.24 10.17
C GLU A 74 -14.46 55.42 8.89
N GLU A 75 -13.49 54.54 8.63
CA GLU A 75 -13.46 53.64 7.48
C GLU A 75 -14.07 52.28 7.84
N PHE A 76 -14.79 51.69 6.89
CA PHE A 76 -15.48 50.41 7.00
C PHE A 76 -15.33 49.59 5.72
N LEU A 77 -15.47 48.26 5.81
CA LEU A 77 -15.56 47.33 4.69
C LEU A 77 -16.96 46.76 4.58
N PHE A 78 -17.60 46.97 3.43
CA PHE A 78 -18.94 46.45 3.13
C PHE A 78 -18.84 45.31 2.13
N LYS A 79 -19.50 44.19 2.39
CA LYS A 79 -19.60 43.10 1.41
C LYS A 79 -20.46 43.53 0.23
N VAL A 80 -19.92 43.40 -0.98
CA VAL A 80 -20.60 43.73 -2.23
C VAL A 80 -20.45 42.61 -3.24
N ASP A 81 -21.50 42.41 -4.03
CA ASP A 81 -21.51 41.53 -5.20
C ASP A 81 -21.06 42.36 -6.41
N PRO A 82 -19.89 42.07 -7.00
CA PRO A 82 -19.43 42.77 -8.19
C PRO A 82 -20.15 42.22 -9.43
N GLY A 83 -20.55 43.11 -10.33
CA GLY A 83 -20.98 42.78 -11.69
C GLY A 83 -19.80 42.62 -12.65
N PRO A 84 -20.05 42.27 -13.92
CA PRO A 84 -19.01 42.20 -14.93
C PRO A 84 -18.41 43.58 -15.18
N CYS A 85 -17.08 43.67 -15.16
CA CYS A 85 -16.36 44.89 -15.48
C CYS A 85 -16.50 45.22 -16.97
N ARG A 86 -16.70 46.50 -17.29
CA ARG A 86 -16.70 47.02 -18.65
C ARG A 86 -15.63 48.10 -18.73
N GLU A 87 -14.57 47.83 -19.51
CA GLU A 87 -13.39 48.71 -19.61
C GLU A 87 -12.79 49.04 -18.23
N ASP A 88 -12.95 50.28 -17.74
CA ASP A 88 -12.48 50.72 -16.43
C ASP A 88 -13.61 50.94 -15.40
N HIS A 89 -14.81 50.43 -15.66
CA HIS A 89 -15.98 50.51 -14.77
C HIS A 89 -16.44 49.16 -14.24
N VAL A 90 -17.01 49.18 -13.04
CA VAL A 90 -17.74 48.06 -12.45
C VAL A 90 -18.99 48.54 -11.73
N PHE A 91 -20.06 47.77 -11.85
CA PHE A 91 -21.25 47.91 -11.03
C PHE A 91 -21.16 46.97 -9.83
N CYS A 92 -21.44 47.44 -8.63
CA CYS A 92 -21.45 46.64 -7.41
C CYS A 92 -22.76 46.86 -6.65
N SER A 93 -23.31 45.80 -6.06
CA SER A 93 -24.47 45.87 -5.17
C SER A 93 -24.13 45.37 -3.78
N LEU A 94 -24.74 45.96 -2.75
CA LEU A 94 -24.60 45.51 -1.37
C LEU A 94 -25.09 44.06 -1.25
N ALA A 95 -24.28 43.21 -0.62
CA ALA A 95 -24.66 41.82 -0.41
C ALA A 95 -26.01 41.72 0.32
N ALA A 96 -26.85 40.75 -0.08
CA ALA A 96 -28.18 40.56 0.49
C ALA A 96 -28.15 40.36 2.03
N SER A 97 -27.04 39.85 2.56
CA SER A 97 -26.81 39.65 4.00
C SER A 97 -26.65 40.95 4.82
N ILE A 98 -26.47 42.10 4.16
CA ILE A 98 -26.29 43.39 4.84
C ILE A 98 -27.64 44.14 4.89
N GLN A 99 -28.21 44.25 6.09
CA GLN A 99 -29.39 45.08 6.37
C GLN A 99 -28.94 46.52 6.64
N GLY A 100 -28.74 47.31 5.58
CA GLY A 100 -28.26 48.68 5.69
C GLY A 100 -28.31 49.46 4.37
N SER A 101 -27.99 50.75 4.44
CA SER A 101 -27.83 51.65 3.30
C SER A 101 -26.40 52.20 3.26
N MET A 102 -25.94 52.52 2.06
CA MET A 102 -24.66 53.20 1.82
C MET A 102 -24.75 54.74 1.90
N ASP A 103 -25.95 55.33 2.04
CA ASP A 103 -26.15 56.78 1.87
C ASP A 103 -25.24 57.66 2.76
N ALA A 104 -24.91 57.21 3.96
CA ALA A 104 -24.07 57.96 4.92
C ALA A 104 -22.56 57.84 4.69
N PHE A 105 -22.11 57.07 3.70
CA PHE A 105 -20.70 56.74 3.49
C PHE A 105 -20.16 57.28 2.16
N GLU A 106 -18.88 57.56 2.04
CA GLU A 106 -18.19 57.77 0.76
C GLU A 106 -17.54 56.45 0.33
N ILE A 107 -17.62 56.07 -0.95
CA ILE A 107 -17.02 54.81 -1.44
C ILE A 107 -15.66 55.12 -2.04
N GLU A 108 -14.60 54.59 -1.46
CA GLU A 108 -13.22 55.00 -1.79
C GLU A 108 -12.43 53.93 -2.54
N GLY A 109 -12.76 52.66 -2.34
CA GLY A 109 -11.99 51.55 -2.89
C GLY A 109 -12.77 50.26 -3.03
N LEU A 110 -12.22 49.34 -3.83
CA LEU A 110 -12.59 47.94 -3.83
C LEU A 110 -11.43 47.11 -3.30
N VAL A 111 -11.75 46.16 -2.44
CA VAL A 111 -10.81 45.26 -1.77
C VAL A 111 -11.17 43.83 -2.14
N ILE A 112 -10.21 43.15 -2.77
CA ILE A 112 -10.28 41.71 -3.05
C ILE A 112 -9.35 41.02 -2.07
N ASP A 113 -9.91 40.07 -1.33
CA ASP A 113 -9.17 39.21 -0.43
C ASP A 113 -8.99 37.83 -1.07
N ASN A 114 -7.73 37.48 -1.35
CA ASN A 114 -7.36 36.18 -1.93
C ASN A 114 -6.89 35.16 -0.86
N GLY A 115 -6.97 35.54 0.41
CA GLY A 115 -6.50 34.77 1.56
C GLY A 115 -5.05 35.07 1.95
N ASP A 116 -4.11 35.04 1.00
CA ASP A 116 -2.66 35.30 1.22
C ASP A 116 -2.23 36.74 0.89
N SER A 117 -3.13 37.49 0.28
CA SER A 117 -2.91 38.84 -0.17
C SER A 117 -4.23 39.59 -0.29
N VAL A 118 -4.18 40.86 0.05
CA VAL A 118 -5.29 41.80 -0.10
C VAL A 118 -4.94 42.74 -1.24
N ILE A 119 -5.80 42.82 -2.25
CA ILE A 119 -5.64 43.73 -3.38
C ILE A 119 -6.63 44.88 -3.22
N LEU A 120 -6.12 46.10 -3.08
CA LEU A 120 -6.89 47.33 -2.99
C LEU A 120 -6.79 48.11 -4.31
N MET A 121 -7.93 48.45 -4.88
CA MET A 121 -8.07 49.39 -5.99
C MET A 121 -8.82 50.62 -5.50
N ASP A 122 -8.20 51.79 -5.57
CA ASP A 122 -8.93 53.05 -5.34
C ASP A 122 -9.91 53.29 -6.50
N ILE A 123 -11.07 53.86 -6.21
CA ILE A 123 -12.12 54.09 -7.21
C ILE A 123 -12.68 55.52 -7.16
N ASP A 124 -13.31 55.93 -8.26
CA ASP A 124 -14.26 57.05 -8.32
C ASP A 124 -15.68 56.49 -8.41
N SER A 125 -16.52 56.78 -7.41
CA SER A 125 -17.94 56.46 -7.48
C SER A 125 -18.66 57.47 -8.37
N GLU A 126 -19.26 57.01 -9.47
CA GLU A 126 -19.94 57.88 -10.45
C GLU A 126 -21.46 57.91 -10.28
N LYS A 127 -22.10 56.74 -10.09
CA LYS A 127 -23.54 56.60 -9.91
C LYS A 127 -23.82 55.78 -8.66
N ARG A 128 -24.79 56.21 -7.85
CA ARG A 128 -25.08 55.58 -6.57
C ARG A 128 -26.57 55.48 -6.27
N SER A 129 -26.95 54.38 -5.64
CA SER A 129 -28.20 54.20 -4.92
C SER A 129 -27.91 53.81 -3.47
N SER A 130 -28.95 53.70 -2.65
CA SER A 130 -28.83 53.24 -1.26
C SER A 130 -28.16 51.86 -1.12
N ARG A 131 -28.22 51.00 -2.15
CA ARG A 131 -27.70 49.63 -2.12
C ARG A 131 -26.82 49.25 -3.30
N SER A 132 -26.47 50.17 -4.18
CA SER A 132 -25.58 49.86 -5.32
C SER A 132 -24.79 51.07 -5.76
N PHE A 133 -23.70 50.83 -6.49
CA PHE A 133 -22.91 51.88 -7.10
C PHE A 133 -22.23 51.42 -8.39
N THR A 134 -21.92 52.38 -9.25
CA THR A 134 -20.99 52.21 -10.36
C THR A 134 -19.72 52.97 -10.04
N ALA A 135 -18.58 52.27 -10.16
CA ALA A 135 -17.28 52.78 -9.84
C ALA A 135 -16.33 52.70 -11.04
N ARG A 136 -15.49 53.71 -11.20
CA ARG A 136 -14.38 53.75 -12.14
C ARG A 136 -13.05 53.50 -11.42
N PHE A 137 -12.18 52.67 -11.96
CA PHE A 137 -10.90 52.32 -11.32
C PHE A 137 -9.84 53.42 -11.46
N LYS A 138 -9.16 53.76 -10.35
CA LYS A 138 -8.05 54.74 -10.34
C LYS A 138 -6.70 54.06 -10.46
N GLY A 139 -5.91 54.49 -11.45
CA GLY A 139 -4.49 54.16 -11.52
C GLY A 139 -4.22 52.66 -11.58
N ALA A 140 -3.45 52.16 -10.61
CA ALA A 140 -3.08 50.75 -10.46
C ALA A 140 -3.42 50.29 -9.05
N ALA A 141 -3.83 49.04 -8.91
CA ALA A 141 -4.10 48.45 -7.61
C ALA A 141 -2.80 48.21 -6.82
N ALA A 142 -2.93 48.15 -5.50
CA ALA A 142 -1.87 47.74 -4.59
C ALA A 142 -2.23 46.38 -4.00
N SER A 143 -1.32 45.41 -4.13
CA SER A 143 -1.39 44.15 -3.39
C SER A 143 -0.52 44.24 -2.16
N PHE A 144 -1.09 43.85 -1.02
CA PHE A 144 -0.44 43.72 0.26
C PHE A 144 -0.41 42.24 0.59
N GLN A 145 0.78 41.64 0.66
CA GLN A 145 0.90 40.25 1.14
C GLN A 145 0.52 40.25 2.62
N THR A 146 -0.45 39.46 3.05
CA THR A 146 -0.72 39.28 4.48
C THR A 146 0.24 38.23 5.02
N ARG A 147 0.86 38.45 6.18
CA ARG A 147 1.75 37.47 6.84
C ARG A 147 0.98 36.27 7.41
N HIS A 148 -0.34 36.26 7.32
CA HIS A 148 -1.15 35.16 7.78
C HIS A 148 -1.09 34.02 6.78
N ILE A 149 -0.25 33.07 7.13
CA ILE A 149 -0.38 31.66 6.79
C ILE A 149 -1.87 31.29 6.62
N LYS A 150 -2.29 30.95 5.39
CA LYS A 150 -3.66 30.53 5.08
C LYS A 150 -3.96 29.25 5.85
N ARG A 151 -4.87 29.34 6.81
CA ARG A 151 -5.39 28.17 7.53
C ARG A 151 -6.59 27.61 6.79
N HIS A 152 -6.66 26.29 6.74
CA HIS A 152 -7.71 25.58 6.04
C HIS A 152 -8.71 25.05 7.05
N PRO A 153 -10.01 25.38 6.94
CA PRO A 153 -11.02 24.78 7.80
C PRO A 153 -11.05 23.26 7.57
N CYS A 154 -11.26 22.53 8.65
CA CYS A 154 -11.36 21.08 8.66
C CYS A 154 -12.71 20.69 9.28
N SER A 155 -13.40 19.77 8.64
CA SER A 155 -14.67 19.20 9.08
C SER A 155 -14.50 17.68 9.22
N MET A 156 -15.13 17.09 10.23
CA MET A 156 -15.21 15.62 10.41
C MET A 156 -13.84 14.92 10.52
N VAL A 157 -12.87 15.56 11.19
CA VAL A 157 -11.58 14.96 11.52
C VAL A 157 -11.45 14.85 13.03
N GLU A 158 -11.63 13.65 13.54
CA GLU A 158 -11.49 13.31 14.96
C GLU A 158 -10.00 13.30 15.35
N ALA A 159 -9.71 13.74 16.55
CA ALA A 159 -8.35 13.84 17.07
C ALA A 159 -8.22 13.09 18.39
N HIS A 160 -7.26 12.17 18.44
CA HIS A 160 -6.79 11.54 19.67
C HIS A 160 -5.35 12.02 19.94
N ILE A 161 -5.16 12.71 21.05
CA ILE A 161 -3.89 13.33 21.42
C ILE A 161 -3.40 12.73 22.72
N LYS A 162 -2.17 12.24 22.72
CA LYS A 162 -1.51 11.69 23.90
C LYS A 162 -0.31 12.55 24.27
N PHE A 163 -0.39 13.20 25.42
CA PHE A 163 0.74 13.81 26.12
C PHE A 163 1.31 12.81 27.14
N THR A 164 2.44 13.16 27.76
CA THR A 164 3.02 12.34 28.84
C THR A 164 2.08 12.27 30.06
N GLU A 165 1.38 13.35 30.38
CA GLU A 165 0.54 13.47 31.58
C GLU A 165 -0.96 13.15 31.34
N GLY A 166 -1.36 12.83 30.12
CA GLY A 166 -2.77 12.53 29.84
C GLY A 166 -3.10 12.37 28.35
N ALA A 167 -4.32 11.91 28.08
CA ALA A 167 -4.89 11.82 26.73
C ALA A 167 -6.12 12.71 26.59
N PHE A 168 -6.33 13.23 25.39
CA PHE A 168 -7.40 14.16 25.03
C PHE A 168 -8.01 13.74 23.72
N ASP A 169 -9.34 13.78 23.65
CA ASP A 169 -10.08 13.59 22.42
C ASP A 169 -10.72 14.90 21.98
N GLY A 170 -10.88 15.07 20.66
CA GLY A 170 -11.35 16.31 20.08
C GLY A 170 -11.58 16.25 18.57
N SER A 171 -11.64 17.42 17.95
CA SER A 171 -11.83 17.58 16.51
C SER A 171 -10.88 18.64 15.94
N LEU A 172 -10.23 18.32 14.82
CA LEU A 172 -9.39 19.28 14.08
C LEU A 172 -10.30 20.30 13.39
N GLN A 173 -10.14 21.58 13.75
CA GLN A 173 -10.94 22.69 13.25
C GLN A 173 -10.22 23.45 12.13
N GLU A 174 -8.90 23.65 12.27
CA GLU A 174 -8.08 24.35 11.28
C GLU A 174 -6.75 23.63 11.07
N PHE A 175 -6.31 23.56 9.82
CA PHE A 175 -5.04 22.96 9.41
C PHE A 175 -4.12 23.96 8.69
N HIS A 176 -2.85 23.91 9.08
CA HIS A 176 -1.71 24.37 8.31
C HIS A 176 -0.52 23.42 8.58
N PRO A 177 0.43 23.24 7.64
CA PRO A 177 1.63 22.41 7.87
C PRO A 177 2.49 22.76 9.12
N SER A 178 2.29 23.93 9.72
CA SER A 178 2.96 24.37 10.95
C SER A 178 1.99 24.59 12.14
N GLY A 179 0.74 24.12 12.05
CA GLY A 179 -0.26 24.36 13.07
C GLY A 179 -1.55 23.58 12.87
N LEU A 180 -1.93 22.83 13.90
CA LEU A 180 -3.19 22.08 14.02
C LEU A 180 -3.99 22.73 15.15
N ARG A 181 -5.16 23.30 14.84
CA ARG A 181 -6.07 23.82 15.86
C ARG A 181 -7.13 22.76 16.16
N ILE A 182 -7.17 22.29 17.40
CA ILE A 182 -8.07 21.21 17.83
C ILE A 182 -9.00 21.75 18.90
N ALA A 183 -10.30 21.53 18.70
CA ALA A 183 -11.31 21.72 19.74
C ALA A 183 -11.45 20.41 20.52
N VAL A 184 -11.15 20.47 21.81
CA VAL A 184 -11.17 19.33 22.73
C VAL A 184 -12.62 19.05 23.18
N MET A 185 -12.98 17.79 23.39
CA MET A 185 -14.30 17.40 23.91
C MET A 185 -14.54 17.98 25.31
N GLU A 186 -15.81 18.21 25.65
CA GLU A 186 -16.23 18.89 26.89
C GLU A 186 -15.63 18.25 28.14
N GLU A 187 -15.63 16.91 28.21
CA GLU A 187 -15.14 16.11 29.34
C GLU A 187 -13.63 16.26 29.63
N PHE A 188 -12.85 16.82 28.70
CA PHE A 188 -11.42 17.09 28.90
C PHE A 188 -11.10 18.58 29.07
N ARG A 189 -12.09 19.49 29.01
CA ARG A 189 -11.83 20.95 29.10
C ARG A 189 -11.09 21.35 30.37
N ASP A 190 -11.50 20.81 31.51
CA ASP A 190 -10.87 21.10 32.81
C ASP A 190 -9.39 20.65 32.86
N LYS A 191 -9.02 19.67 32.04
CA LYS A 191 -7.64 19.16 31.93
C LYS A 191 -6.78 19.97 30.94
N VAL A 192 -7.38 20.82 30.10
CA VAL A 192 -6.61 21.65 29.15
C VAL A 192 -5.69 22.63 29.89
N GLY A 193 -6.12 23.12 31.06
CA GLY A 193 -5.34 24.05 31.88
C GLY A 193 -4.07 23.47 32.48
N SER A 194 -3.91 22.14 32.56
CA SER A 194 -2.68 21.53 33.08
C SER A 194 -1.57 21.41 32.04
N LEU A 195 -1.90 21.59 30.76
CA LEU A 195 -0.93 21.52 29.65
C LEU A 195 -0.03 22.75 29.61
N ARG A 196 1.26 22.54 29.36
CA ARG A 196 2.26 23.60 29.28
C ARG A 196 2.73 23.80 27.86
N GLN A 197 2.91 25.07 27.47
CA GLN A 197 3.51 25.39 26.18
C GLN A 197 4.88 24.72 26.07
N GLY A 198 5.13 24.06 24.93
CA GLY A 198 6.33 23.28 24.70
C GLY A 198 6.16 21.78 24.94
N ASP A 199 5.07 21.34 25.58
CA ASP A 199 4.79 19.92 25.80
C ASP A 199 4.68 19.17 24.47
N THR A 200 5.33 18.01 24.40
CA THR A 200 5.27 17.12 23.24
C THR A 200 4.12 16.14 23.34
N SER A 201 3.45 15.91 22.22
CA SER A 201 2.37 14.93 22.10
C SER A 201 2.54 14.02 20.89
N THR A 202 1.91 12.86 20.98
CA THR A 202 1.58 12.03 19.82
C THR A 202 0.14 12.34 19.41
N ILE A 203 -0.09 12.59 18.14
CA ILE A 203 -1.42 12.86 17.58
C ILE A 203 -1.77 11.76 16.58
N HIS A 204 -2.98 11.24 16.71
CA HIS A 204 -3.64 10.45 15.70
C HIS A 204 -4.91 11.16 15.26
N LEU A 205 -5.08 11.34 13.95
CA LEU A 205 -6.31 11.92 13.39
C LEU A 205 -7.05 10.87 12.59
N PHE A 206 -8.37 10.87 12.68
CA PHE A 206 -9.25 9.90 12.06
C PHE A 206 -10.36 10.59 11.28
N ARG A 207 -10.80 9.94 10.22
CA ARG A 207 -11.95 10.35 9.41
C ARG A 207 -12.70 9.09 9.03
N ASN A 208 -14.01 9.05 9.30
CA ASN A 208 -14.86 7.87 9.07
C ASN A 208 -14.30 6.58 9.72
N GLY A 209 -13.70 6.70 10.92
CA GLY A 209 -13.06 5.60 11.63
C GLY A 209 -11.68 5.18 11.09
N GLU A 210 -11.23 5.71 9.96
CA GLU A 210 -9.92 5.41 9.40
C GLU A 210 -8.88 6.45 9.83
N ARG A 211 -7.68 5.97 10.21
CA ARG A 211 -6.58 6.86 10.57
C ARG A 211 -6.04 7.57 9.33
N VAL A 212 -6.06 8.91 9.34
CA VAL A 212 -5.60 9.78 8.23
C VAL A 212 -4.32 10.55 8.56
N TYR A 213 -3.88 10.55 9.83
CA TYR A 213 -2.59 11.10 10.22
C TYR A 213 -2.08 10.47 11.51
N SER A 214 -0.75 10.34 11.61
CA SER A 214 -0.05 9.94 12.81
C SER A 214 1.29 10.65 12.89
N GLY A 215 1.54 11.39 13.96
CA GLY A 215 2.80 12.10 14.11
C GLY A 215 2.98 12.71 15.50
N THR A 216 4.15 13.30 15.71
CA THR A 216 4.48 14.03 16.94
C THR A 216 4.31 15.52 16.73
N ALA A 217 3.82 16.22 17.73
CA ALA A 217 3.67 17.66 17.72
C ALA A 217 4.10 18.28 19.05
N GLN A 218 4.24 19.59 19.04
CA GLN A 218 4.51 20.40 20.22
C GLN A 218 3.35 21.35 20.49
N LEU A 219 2.94 21.49 21.74
CA LEU A 219 1.94 22.47 22.16
C LEU A 219 2.47 23.89 22.02
N VAL A 220 1.78 24.67 21.20
CA VAL A 220 2.05 26.09 21.00
C VAL A 220 1.21 26.94 21.94
N ARG A 221 -0.07 26.59 22.08
CA ARG A 221 -1.03 27.30 22.94
C ARG A 221 -2.15 26.37 23.37
N SER A 222 -2.63 26.55 24.58
CA SER A 222 -3.89 26.01 25.10
C SER A 222 -4.80 27.15 25.56
N ASP A 223 -6.09 26.91 25.53
CA ASP A 223 -7.13 27.85 25.94
C ASP A 223 -8.26 27.06 26.59
N SER A 224 -8.33 27.12 27.92
CA SER A 224 -9.27 26.33 28.71
C SER A 224 -10.72 26.80 28.57
N GLU A 225 -10.95 28.10 28.41
CA GLU A 225 -12.30 28.67 28.27
C GLU A 225 -12.95 28.22 26.95
N SER A 226 -12.19 28.29 25.86
CA SER A 226 -12.66 27.82 24.55
C SER A 226 -12.46 26.32 24.31
N GLY A 227 -11.83 25.60 25.25
CA GLY A 227 -11.47 24.19 25.09
C GLY A 227 -10.60 23.92 23.87
N THR A 228 -9.74 24.86 23.47
CA THR A 228 -8.96 24.78 22.23
C THR A 228 -7.47 24.57 22.54
N ILE A 229 -6.83 23.71 21.75
CA ILE A 229 -5.37 23.59 21.74
C ILE A 229 -4.81 23.81 20.33
N VAL A 230 -3.59 24.35 20.26
CA VAL A 230 -2.86 24.57 19.01
C VAL A 230 -1.54 23.80 19.08
N LEU A 231 -1.37 22.85 18.18
CA LEU A 231 -0.22 21.96 18.09
C LEU A 231 0.59 22.26 16.83
N ASN A 232 1.91 22.38 16.95
CA ASN A 232 2.81 22.48 15.81
C ASN A 232 3.38 21.09 15.48
N PRO A 233 3.08 20.51 14.30
CA PRO A 233 3.68 19.25 13.87
C PRO A 233 5.21 19.39 13.83
N LEU A 234 5.91 18.45 14.49
CA LEU A 234 7.37 18.46 14.48
C LEU A 234 7.95 18.02 13.13
N ASN A 235 7.11 17.48 12.24
CA ASN A 235 7.48 17.04 10.89
C ASN A 235 8.68 16.08 10.89
N VAL A 236 8.76 15.23 11.93
CA VAL A 236 9.80 14.22 12.07
C VAL A 236 9.66 13.21 10.94
N PRO A 237 10.70 12.98 10.12
CA PRO A 237 10.66 11.94 9.10
C PRO A 237 10.34 10.58 9.73
N SER A 238 9.31 9.92 9.23
CA SER A 238 8.95 8.57 9.66
C SER A 238 9.65 7.55 8.77
N ARG A 239 10.13 6.46 9.39
CA ARG A 239 10.65 5.30 8.67
C ARG A 239 9.68 4.15 8.89
N LYS A 240 8.99 3.74 7.83
CA LYS A 240 8.14 2.54 7.87
C LYS A 240 8.96 1.25 7.78
N TYR A 241 10.12 1.30 7.14
CA TYR A 241 11.00 0.16 6.91
C TYR A 241 12.46 0.54 7.13
N ASP A 242 13.29 -0.45 7.49
CA ASP A 242 14.72 -0.27 7.73
C ASP A 242 15.50 0.20 6.48
N GLU A 243 16.64 0.83 6.75
CA GLU A 243 17.60 1.17 5.70
C GLU A 243 18.24 -0.08 5.11
N ARG A 244 18.24 -0.16 3.77
CA ARG A 244 18.75 -1.32 3.02
C ARG A 244 19.67 -0.84 1.91
N LYS A 245 20.72 -1.60 1.66
CA LYS A 245 21.74 -1.34 0.64
C LYS A 245 21.28 -1.70 -0.77
N PHE A 246 20.46 -2.74 -0.94
CA PHE A 246 19.98 -3.23 -2.24
C PHE A 246 18.47 -3.05 -2.40
N ARG A 247 18.02 -1.79 -2.35
CA ARG A 247 16.64 -1.41 -2.67
C ARG A 247 16.38 -1.48 -4.18
N ASN A 248 15.13 -1.74 -4.56
CA ASN A 248 14.70 -1.53 -5.94
C ASN A 248 14.98 -0.09 -6.36
N ALA A 249 15.55 0.08 -7.56
CA ALA A 249 15.87 1.40 -8.09
C ALA A 249 14.60 2.26 -8.15
N ARG A 250 14.74 3.54 -7.81
CA ARG A 250 13.72 4.53 -8.09
C ARG A 250 13.92 5.01 -9.52
N LEU A 251 12.85 4.97 -10.29
CA LEU A 251 12.84 5.31 -11.71
C LEU A 251 12.18 6.67 -11.90
N ASN A 252 12.52 7.30 -13.02
CA ASN A 252 11.93 8.56 -13.48
C ASN A 252 11.26 8.28 -14.83
N PRO A 253 10.03 7.73 -14.87
CA PRO A 253 9.38 7.36 -16.12
C PRO A 253 9.20 8.58 -17.03
N VAL A 254 9.28 8.34 -18.34
CA VAL A 254 9.02 9.36 -19.37
C VAL A 254 7.92 8.84 -20.30
N PRO A 255 6.77 9.53 -20.38
CA PRO A 255 6.41 10.73 -19.62
C PRO A 255 6.20 10.43 -18.13
N SER A 256 6.36 11.45 -17.29
CA SER A 256 6.23 11.32 -15.84
C SER A 256 4.78 11.09 -15.44
N PRO A 257 4.48 10.12 -14.56
CA PRO A 257 3.14 9.92 -14.05
C PRO A 257 2.76 11.06 -13.11
N ARG A 258 1.45 11.24 -12.92
CA ARG A 258 0.90 12.14 -11.91
C ARG A 258 0.31 11.31 -10.77
N ILE A 259 0.27 11.89 -9.59
CA ILE A 259 -0.53 11.36 -8.49
C ILE A 259 -1.71 12.30 -8.22
N THR A 260 -2.87 11.72 -8.01
CA THR A 260 -4.10 12.43 -7.66
C THR A 260 -4.72 11.81 -6.43
N PHE A 261 -5.14 12.66 -5.50
CA PHE A 261 -5.84 12.23 -4.29
C PHE A 261 -6.66 13.39 -3.73
N GLU A 262 -7.58 13.05 -2.83
CA GLU A 262 -8.29 14.03 -2.02
C GLU A 262 -7.52 14.30 -0.72
N HIS A 263 -7.30 15.57 -0.41
CA HIS A 263 -6.55 15.95 0.77
C HIS A 263 -7.31 15.59 2.06
N THR A 264 -6.75 14.70 2.89
CA THR A 264 -7.46 14.09 4.03
C THR A 264 -8.04 15.05 5.08
N PHE A 265 -7.50 16.26 5.21
CA PHE A 265 -8.06 17.27 6.12
C PHE A 265 -8.94 18.34 5.46
N THR A 266 -8.79 18.58 4.16
CA THR A 266 -9.39 19.75 3.48
C THR A 266 -10.34 19.37 2.36
N GLU A 267 -10.43 18.08 2.02
CA GLU A 267 -11.28 17.51 0.97
C GLU A 267 -11.01 18.06 -0.43
N LYS A 268 -9.93 18.83 -0.58
CA LYS A 268 -9.51 19.36 -1.86
C LYS A 268 -8.83 18.27 -2.67
N ARG A 269 -9.36 18.01 -3.86
CA ARG A 269 -8.67 17.18 -4.85
C ARG A 269 -7.42 17.91 -5.34
N VAL A 270 -6.27 17.24 -5.24
CA VAL A 270 -4.97 17.77 -5.66
C VAL A 270 -4.32 16.82 -6.66
N SER A 271 -3.43 17.38 -7.49
CA SER A 271 -2.62 16.63 -8.45
C SER A 271 -1.19 17.11 -8.42
N TYR A 272 -0.24 16.18 -8.45
CA TYR A 272 1.19 16.47 -8.45
C TYR A 272 1.92 15.59 -9.47
N ASP A 273 2.92 16.15 -10.13
CA ASP A 273 3.84 15.38 -10.96
C ASP A 273 4.79 14.54 -10.08
N VAL A 274 5.01 13.29 -10.48
CA VAL A 274 5.92 12.38 -9.79
C VAL A 274 7.36 12.63 -10.24
N VAL A 275 8.24 12.90 -9.27
CA VAL A 275 9.67 13.10 -9.48
C VAL A 275 10.39 11.77 -9.69
N ASP A 276 10.06 10.77 -8.85
CA ASP A 276 10.61 9.42 -8.92
C ASP A 276 9.63 8.42 -8.29
N ILE A 277 9.69 7.16 -8.73
CA ILE A 277 8.79 6.10 -8.26
C ILE A 277 9.46 4.72 -8.29
N ASN A 278 9.10 3.88 -7.33
CA ASN A 278 9.25 2.43 -7.42
C ASN A 278 7.98 1.75 -6.85
N THR A 279 8.00 0.42 -6.77
CA THR A 279 6.87 -0.39 -6.29
C THR A 279 6.55 -0.25 -4.81
N SER A 280 7.35 0.51 -4.06
CA SER A 280 7.18 0.72 -2.61
C SER A 280 6.88 2.18 -2.26
N GLY A 281 6.95 3.10 -3.21
CA GLY A 281 6.73 4.52 -2.94
C GLY A 281 7.17 5.43 -4.08
N PHE A 282 6.82 6.70 -3.96
CA PHE A 282 7.11 7.72 -4.94
C PHE A 282 7.51 9.04 -4.26
N SER A 283 7.92 10.03 -5.02
CA SER A 283 8.18 11.38 -4.52
C SER A 283 7.54 12.43 -5.41
N ILE A 284 7.18 13.57 -4.81
CA ILE A 284 6.74 14.78 -5.52
C ILE A 284 7.61 15.97 -5.09
N ALA A 285 7.64 17.03 -5.89
CA ALA A 285 8.27 18.28 -5.51
C ALA A 285 7.42 19.47 -5.98
N GLU A 286 7.14 20.40 -5.06
CA GLU A 286 6.31 21.57 -5.35
C GLU A 286 6.70 22.73 -4.41
N ARG A 287 6.28 23.95 -4.73
CA ARG A 287 6.54 25.17 -3.97
C ARG A 287 6.07 25.03 -2.54
N SER A 288 6.94 25.33 -1.59
CA SER A 288 6.71 25.12 -0.16
C SER A 288 5.46 25.86 0.37
N GLU A 289 5.10 26.98 -0.25
CA GLU A 289 3.92 27.79 0.10
C GLU A 289 2.59 27.21 -0.42
N GLN A 290 2.64 26.27 -1.38
CA GLN A 290 1.46 25.69 -2.03
C GLN A 290 1.13 24.29 -1.52
N VAL A 291 2.08 23.62 -0.86
CA VAL A 291 1.93 22.22 -0.46
C VAL A 291 1.39 22.11 0.97
N LEU A 292 0.21 21.50 1.09
CA LEU A 292 -0.45 21.24 2.36
C LEU A 292 -0.11 19.86 2.92
N LEU A 293 1.16 19.44 2.85
CA LEU A 293 1.58 18.10 3.29
C LEU A 293 2.50 18.18 4.50
N ILE A 294 2.28 17.27 5.44
CA ILE A 294 3.16 17.00 6.58
C ILE A 294 3.48 15.51 6.68
N PRO A 295 4.71 15.13 7.10
CA PRO A 295 5.05 13.75 7.41
C PRO A 295 4.06 13.14 8.41
N GLY A 296 3.59 11.93 8.12
CA GLY A 296 2.60 11.23 8.93
C GLY A 296 1.20 11.20 8.32
N MET A 297 0.88 12.05 7.33
CA MET A 297 -0.41 12.00 6.63
C MET A 297 -0.59 10.71 5.84
N ILE A 298 -1.76 10.11 5.93
CA ILE A 298 -2.13 8.83 5.31
C ILE A 298 -3.28 9.09 4.34
N PHE A 299 -3.14 8.64 3.12
CA PHE A 299 -4.13 8.71 2.06
C PHE A 299 -4.54 7.30 1.65
N HIS A 300 -5.83 6.98 1.76
CA HIS A 300 -6.32 5.63 1.47
C HIS A 300 -6.71 5.40 0.00
N ASP A 301 -7.02 6.47 -0.75
CA ASP A 301 -7.34 6.44 -2.18
C ASP A 301 -6.43 7.41 -2.97
N VAL A 302 -5.21 6.96 -3.29
CA VAL A 302 -4.28 7.65 -4.19
C VAL A 302 -4.30 6.97 -5.54
N GLU A 303 -4.50 7.76 -6.59
CA GLU A 303 -4.41 7.32 -7.98
C GLU A 303 -3.05 7.73 -8.56
N ILE A 304 -2.28 6.75 -9.06
CA ILE A 304 -1.10 6.97 -9.87
C ILE A 304 -1.53 6.92 -11.34
N VAL A 305 -1.54 8.06 -12.00
CA VAL A 305 -2.04 8.27 -13.36
C VAL A 305 -0.88 8.31 -14.35
N PHE A 306 -0.82 7.32 -15.22
CA PHE A 306 0.11 7.24 -16.36
C PHE A 306 -0.54 7.80 -17.63
N SER A 307 0.22 7.85 -18.73
CA SER A 307 -0.29 8.30 -20.03
C SER A 307 -1.54 7.54 -20.49
N GLY A 308 -2.39 8.24 -21.23
CA GLY A 308 -3.66 7.69 -21.72
C GLY A 308 -4.69 7.49 -20.60
N GLU A 309 -4.59 8.26 -19.51
CA GLU A 309 -5.49 8.20 -18.34
C GLU A 309 -5.53 6.83 -17.65
N PHE A 310 -4.47 6.02 -17.81
CA PHE A 310 -4.34 4.76 -17.10
C PHE A 310 -4.01 5.02 -15.62
N ALA A 311 -4.96 4.78 -14.72
CA ALA A 311 -4.81 5.00 -13.29
C ALA A 311 -4.66 3.70 -12.49
N LEU A 312 -3.76 3.72 -11.50
CA LEU A 312 -3.57 2.66 -10.51
C LEU A 312 -3.87 3.18 -9.10
N LYS A 313 -4.80 2.55 -8.39
CA LYS A 313 -5.19 2.92 -7.02
C LYS A 313 -4.30 2.27 -5.97
N CYS A 314 -3.91 3.03 -4.95
CA CYS A 314 -3.16 2.55 -3.79
C CYS A 314 -3.40 3.42 -2.56
N SER A 315 -2.98 2.95 -1.40
CA SER A 315 -2.87 3.77 -0.20
C SER A 315 -1.42 4.20 -0.01
N ALA A 316 -1.19 5.42 0.45
CA ALA A 316 0.15 5.95 0.66
C ALA A 316 0.25 6.84 1.90
N GLN A 317 1.45 6.93 2.47
CA GLN A 317 1.75 7.79 3.62
C GLN A 317 2.93 8.71 3.31
N VAL A 318 2.82 9.98 3.71
CA VAL A 318 3.93 10.93 3.65
C VAL A 318 4.95 10.56 4.71
N VAL A 319 6.20 10.28 4.31
CA VAL A 319 7.27 9.85 5.21
C VAL A 319 8.27 10.96 5.53
N TYR A 320 8.46 11.92 4.63
CA TYR A 320 9.31 13.08 4.87
C TYR A 320 8.92 14.26 3.99
N GLY A 321 9.30 15.47 4.40
CA GLY A 321 9.36 16.67 3.58
C GLY A 321 10.77 17.27 3.67
N ARG A 322 11.43 17.50 2.53
CA ARG A 322 12.78 18.06 2.47
C ARG A 322 12.80 19.29 1.60
N LYS A 323 13.13 20.44 2.19
CA LYS A 323 13.33 21.69 1.46
C LYS A 323 14.46 21.53 0.44
N GLN A 324 14.25 22.06 -0.75
CA GLN A 324 15.18 22.11 -1.86
C GLN A 324 15.47 23.57 -2.23
N TRP A 325 16.43 23.76 -3.13
CA TRP A 325 16.76 25.08 -3.66
C TRP A 325 15.56 25.65 -4.45
N GLY A 326 15.47 26.98 -4.52
CA GLY A 326 14.39 27.67 -5.24
C GLY A 326 13.03 27.68 -4.54
N GLY A 327 12.96 27.38 -3.24
CA GLY A 327 11.71 27.41 -2.47
C GLY A 327 10.81 26.19 -2.67
N MET A 328 11.29 25.15 -3.35
CA MET A 328 10.59 23.87 -3.49
C MET A 328 10.77 22.99 -2.25
N THR A 329 9.80 22.12 -1.97
CA THR A 329 9.94 21.05 -0.99
C THR A 329 9.62 19.72 -1.66
N LYS A 330 10.52 18.75 -1.52
CA LYS A 330 10.33 17.37 -1.98
C LYS A 330 9.68 16.56 -0.88
N TYR A 331 8.55 15.93 -1.18
CA TYR A 331 7.86 15.01 -0.27
C TYR A 331 8.04 13.58 -0.75
N GLY A 332 8.40 12.69 0.18
CA GLY A 332 8.47 11.26 -0.07
C GLY A 332 7.22 10.57 0.44
N PHE A 333 6.69 9.66 -0.36
CA PHE A 333 5.59 8.78 -0.01
C PHE A 333 6.05 7.33 0.03
N VAL A 334 5.52 6.58 0.99
CA VAL A 334 5.56 5.11 1.00
C VAL A 334 4.18 4.60 0.61
N ILE A 335 4.11 3.65 -0.32
CA ILE A 335 2.87 2.92 -0.60
C ILE A 335 2.63 1.98 0.59
N THR A 336 1.51 2.19 1.27
CA THR A 336 1.16 1.45 2.49
C THR A 336 0.35 0.21 2.20
N ASP A 337 -0.45 0.23 1.15
CA ASP A 337 -1.16 -0.94 0.63
C ASP A 337 -1.49 -0.76 -0.86
N ILE A 338 -1.55 -1.88 -1.57
CA ILE A 338 -1.95 -1.99 -2.97
C ILE A 338 -2.33 -3.44 -3.25
N GLY A 339 -3.50 -3.66 -3.85
CA GLY A 339 -3.98 -5.01 -4.18
C GLY A 339 -3.06 -5.74 -5.17
N PRO A 340 -3.05 -7.08 -5.18
CA PRO A 340 -2.09 -7.88 -5.96
C PRO A 340 -2.13 -7.58 -7.46
N VAL A 341 -3.33 -7.45 -8.03
CA VAL A 341 -3.52 -7.14 -9.46
C VAL A 341 -2.88 -5.78 -9.82
N THR A 342 -3.17 -4.76 -9.02
CA THR A 342 -2.67 -3.40 -9.22
C THR A 342 -1.16 -3.33 -8.99
N TYR A 343 -0.65 -4.07 -8.00
CA TYR A 343 0.78 -4.20 -7.74
C TYR A 343 1.50 -4.80 -8.95
N THR A 344 1.01 -5.90 -9.52
CA THR A 344 1.62 -6.54 -10.69
C THR A 344 1.65 -5.58 -11.89
N ARG A 345 0.58 -4.80 -12.10
CA ARG A 345 0.53 -3.78 -13.16
C ARG A 345 1.56 -2.67 -12.94
N LEU A 346 1.66 -2.14 -11.71
CA LEU A 346 2.68 -1.14 -11.36
C LEU A 346 4.09 -1.71 -11.56
N PHE A 347 4.33 -2.93 -11.08
CA PHE A 347 5.60 -3.61 -11.24
C PHE A 347 5.97 -3.77 -12.71
N ASN A 348 5.02 -4.20 -13.56
CA ASN A 348 5.23 -4.36 -15.00
C ASN A 348 5.65 -3.07 -15.69
N LEU A 349 4.94 -1.97 -15.42
CA LEU A 349 5.25 -0.67 -16.01
C LEU A 349 6.66 -0.20 -15.63
N LEU A 350 7.01 -0.32 -14.35
CA LEU A 350 8.30 0.10 -13.84
C LEU A 350 9.44 -0.80 -14.32
N THR A 351 9.28 -2.12 -14.22
CA THR A 351 10.35 -3.05 -14.62
C THR A 351 10.64 -2.99 -16.11
N ARG A 352 9.63 -2.75 -16.96
CA ARG A 352 9.80 -2.64 -18.41
C ARG A 352 10.45 -1.32 -18.82
N THR A 353 10.29 -0.28 -18.01
CA THR A 353 11.00 0.99 -18.16
C THR A 353 12.50 0.83 -17.87
N ASP A 354 12.86 -0.05 -16.92
CA ASP A 354 14.24 -0.34 -16.52
C ASP A 354 14.94 -1.37 -17.43
N ASP A 355 14.27 -2.49 -17.74
CA ASP A 355 14.74 -3.52 -18.68
C ASP A 355 13.60 -3.88 -19.64
N PRO A 356 13.71 -3.57 -20.96
CA PRO A 356 12.64 -3.83 -21.92
C PRO A 356 12.34 -5.31 -22.13
N HIS A 357 13.24 -6.21 -21.72
CA HIS A 357 13.01 -7.66 -21.76
C HIS A 357 12.21 -8.17 -20.56
N SER A 358 12.07 -7.38 -19.50
CA SER A 358 11.34 -7.73 -18.29
C SER A 358 9.84 -7.49 -18.47
N VAL A 359 9.05 -8.56 -18.38
CA VAL A 359 7.60 -8.49 -18.57
C VAL A 359 6.89 -9.21 -17.42
N ALA A 360 6.01 -8.50 -16.72
CA ALA A 360 5.12 -9.01 -15.69
C ALA A 360 3.67 -8.86 -16.15
N SER A 361 3.21 -9.75 -17.04
CA SER A 361 1.93 -9.61 -17.72
C SER A 361 1.08 -10.86 -17.56
N SER A 362 -0.25 -10.68 -17.47
CA SER A 362 -1.23 -11.77 -17.58
C SER A 362 -1.45 -12.22 -19.03
N LYS A 363 -0.93 -11.51 -20.03
CA LYS A 363 -1.10 -11.84 -21.46
C LYS A 363 0.13 -12.52 -22.05
N VAL A 364 0.58 -13.61 -21.43
CA VAL A 364 1.71 -14.41 -21.95
C VAL A 364 1.23 -15.29 -23.10
N PRO A 365 1.86 -15.28 -24.30
CA PRO A 365 1.51 -16.20 -25.37
C PRO A 365 1.78 -17.65 -24.94
N LEU A 366 0.72 -18.45 -24.79
CA LEU A 366 0.82 -19.78 -24.20
C LEU A 366 1.60 -20.77 -25.07
N ASP A 367 1.49 -20.69 -26.39
CA ASP A 367 2.25 -21.55 -27.29
C ASP A 367 3.76 -21.32 -27.13
N ALA A 368 4.19 -20.06 -27.04
CA ALA A 368 5.58 -19.68 -26.78
C ALA A 368 6.03 -20.13 -25.37
N LEU A 369 5.13 -20.09 -24.38
CA LEU A 369 5.39 -20.56 -23.02
C LEU A 369 5.58 -22.07 -22.96
N TRP A 370 4.73 -22.84 -23.65
CA TRP A 370 4.88 -24.28 -23.76
C TRP A 370 6.18 -24.65 -24.48
N GLU A 371 6.46 -24.02 -25.62
CA GLU A 371 7.73 -24.21 -26.34
C GLU A 371 8.93 -23.94 -25.42
N PHE A 372 8.89 -22.84 -24.67
CA PHE A 372 9.92 -22.49 -23.70
C PHE A 372 10.11 -23.55 -22.60
N PHE A 373 9.02 -24.09 -22.02
CA PHE A 373 9.13 -25.13 -20.99
C PHE A 373 9.77 -26.42 -21.51
N PHE A 374 9.50 -26.81 -22.76
CA PHE A 374 10.18 -27.95 -23.39
C PHE A 374 11.64 -27.62 -23.69
N ARG A 375 11.92 -26.49 -24.35
CA ARG A 375 13.28 -26.11 -24.77
C ARG A 375 14.23 -25.88 -23.60
N SER A 376 13.73 -25.34 -22.48
CA SER A 376 14.51 -25.13 -21.26
C SER A 376 14.83 -26.43 -20.51
N GLY A 377 14.24 -27.57 -20.90
CA GLY A 377 14.33 -28.82 -20.17
C GLY A 377 13.52 -28.83 -18.87
N PHE A 378 12.69 -27.81 -18.63
CA PHE A 378 11.78 -27.78 -17.48
C PHE A 378 10.77 -28.93 -17.53
N ILE A 379 10.27 -29.22 -18.74
CA ILE A 379 9.52 -30.45 -19.06
C ILE A 379 10.49 -31.43 -19.74
N TYR A 380 11.06 -32.33 -18.93
CA TYR A 380 11.89 -33.45 -19.35
C TYR A 380 11.02 -34.70 -19.65
N PRO A 381 11.54 -35.74 -20.35
CA PRO A 381 10.74 -36.87 -20.83
C PRO A 381 9.86 -37.53 -19.76
N ASP A 382 10.38 -37.85 -18.58
CA ASP A 382 9.58 -38.48 -17.52
C ASP A 382 8.47 -37.56 -17.00
N LYS A 383 8.71 -36.24 -16.93
CA LYS A 383 7.67 -35.27 -16.55
C LYS A 383 6.61 -35.20 -17.63
N TYR A 384 7.01 -35.16 -18.91
CA TYR A 384 6.05 -35.14 -20.01
C TYR A 384 5.18 -36.40 -20.02
N ARG A 385 5.74 -37.58 -19.71
CA ARG A 385 4.99 -38.83 -19.59
C ARG A 385 3.85 -38.73 -18.56
N CYS A 386 4.06 -38.05 -17.44
CA CYS A 386 3.01 -37.79 -16.44
C CYS A 386 1.95 -36.79 -16.95
N ILE A 387 2.34 -35.83 -17.79
CA ILE A 387 1.45 -34.78 -18.31
C ILE A 387 0.68 -35.24 -19.57
N SER A 388 1.26 -36.10 -20.40
CA SER A 388 0.82 -36.36 -21.77
C SER A 388 -0.60 -36.93 -21.86
N GLN A 389 -1.01 -37.70 -20.85
CA GLN A 389 -2.35 -38.27 -20.75
C GLN A 389 -3.42 -37.19 -20.50
N TYR A 390 -3.04 -36.06 -19.91
CA TYR A 390 -3.93 -34.97 -19.49
C TYR A 390 -3.60 -33.65 -20.19
N LYS A 391 -2.93 -33.71 -21.34
CA LYS A 391 -2.37 -32.53 -22.03
C LYS A 391 -3.37 -31.39 -22.26
N GLU A 392 -4.62 -31.71 -22.63
CA GLU A 392 -5.64 -30.69 -22.91
C GLU A 392 -6.15 -30.07 -21.61
N THR A 393 -6.27 -30.84 -20.53
CA THR A 393 -6.56 -30.31 -19.19
C THR A 393 -5.48 -29.32 -18.75
N PHE A 394 -4.20 -29.69 -18.88
CA PHE A 394 -3.09 -28.80 -18.52
C PHE A 394 -3.10 -27.50 -19.35
N LYS A 395 -3.35 -27.59 -20.67
CA LYS A 395 -3.47 -26.40 -21.52
C LYS A 395 -4.63 -25.50 -21.10
N GLY A 396 -5.81 -26.08 -20.83
CA GLY A 396 -6.98 -25.35 -20.36
C GLY A 396 -6.75 -24.65 -19.02
N THR A 397 -6.17 -25.36 -18.04
CA THR A 397 -5.85 -24.76 -16.74
C THR A 397 -4.84 -23.62 -16.87
N TYR A 398 -3.84 -23.72 -17.76
CA TYR A 398 -2.88 -22.65 -18.00
C TYR A 398 -3.49 -21.42 -18.67
N GLU A 399 -4.34 -21.63 -19.68
CA GLU A 399 -5.08 -20.53 -20.32
C GLU A 399 -5.87 -19.76 -19.27
N HIS A 400 -6.61 -20.49 -18.45
CA HIS A 400 -7.45 -19.89 -17.44
C HIS A 400 -6.64 -19.17 -16.35
N LEU A 401 -5.63 -19.85 -15.80
CA LEU A 401 -4.79 -19.32 -14.73
C LEU A 401 -4.02 -18.07 -15.15
N TYR A 402 -3.42 -18.06 -16.35
CA TYR A 402 -2.60 -16.94 -16.80
C TYR A 402 -3.44 -15.74 -17.23
N HIS A 403 -4.60 -15.95 -17.84
CA HIS A 403 -5.39 -14.87 -18.43
C HIS A 403 -6.52 -14.36 -17.53
N HIS A 404 -7.10 -15.22 -16.68
CA HIS A 404 -8.36 -14.92 -15.96
C HIS A 404 -8.24 -14.93 -14.43
N CYS A 405 -7.07 -15.24 -13.86
CA CYS A 405 -6.89 -15.34 -12.39
C CYS A 405 -5.83 -14.39 -11.77
N PRO A 406 -5.79 -13.08 -12.10
CA PRO A 406 -4.73 -12.18 -11.65
C PRO A 406 -4.74 -11.90 -10.13
N GLU A 407 -5.83 -12.22 -9.42
CA GLU A 407 -5.97 -12.04 -7.97
C GLU A 407 -5.13 -13.05 -7.17
N ILE A 408 -4.99 -14.27 -7.70
CA ILE A 408 -4.31 -15.40 -7.03
C ILE A 408 -3.02 -15.80 -7.74
N PHE A 409 -2.77 -15.32 -8.96
CA PHE A 409 -1.65 -15.74 -9.80
C PHE A 409 -0.96 -14.56 -10.48
N SER A 410 0.36 -14.65 -10.64
CA SER A 410 1.14 -13.75 -11.48
C SER A 410 2.35 -14.46 -12.06
N SER A 411 2.82 -14.02 -13.23
CA SER A 411 4.03 -14.53 -13.86
C SER A 411 4.95 -13.40 -14.31
N LEU A 412 6.25 -13.68 -14.30
CA LEU A 412 7.30 -12.82 -14.80
C LEU A 412 8.06 -13.57 -15.88
N THR A 413 8.35 -12.87 -16.97
CA THR A 413 9.05 -13.43 -18.11
C THR A 413 10.19 -12.53 -18.54
N TYR A 414 11.24 -13.15 -19.04
CA TYR A 414 12.34 -12.48 -19.74
C TYR A 414 12.18 -12.76 -21.22
N GLN A 415 11.82 -11.77 -22.02
CA GLN A 415 11.42 -11.96 -23.41
C GLN A 415 12.22 -11.08 -24.37
N MET A 416 12.40 -11.56 -25.60
CA MET A 416 12.89 -10.75 -26.71
C MET A 416 11.96 -10.99 -27.90
N ASN A 417 11.22 -9.95 -28.27
CA ASN A 417 10.06 -10.06 -29.16
C ASN A 417 9.10 -11.13 -28.61
N ASP A 418 8.60 -12.03 -29.46
CA ASP A 418 7.65 -13.08 -29.07
C ASP A 418 8.29 -14.29 -28.39
N GLN A 419 9.63 -14.29 -28.23
CA GLN A 419 10.35 -15.43 -27.68
C GLN A 419 10.64 -15.25 -26.18
N ILE A 420 10.26 -16.26 -25.40
CA ILE A 420 10.52 -16.35 -23.97
C ILE A 420 11.89 -17.00 -23.74
N TYR A 421 12.72 -16.35 -22.93
CA TYR A 421 14.04 -16.82 -22.50
C TYR A 421 14.13 -17.07 -20.99
N GLY A 422 13.09 -16.71 -20.25
CA GLY A 422 13.05 -16.86 -18.81
C GLY A 422 11.63 -16.76 -18.31
N HIS A 423 11.30 -17.55 -17.28
CA HIS A 423 9.98 -17.58 -16.69
C HIS A 423 10.06 -17.88 -15.20
N VAL A 424 9.19 -17.27 -14.42
CA VAL A 424 8.87 -17.63 -13.05
C VAL A 424 7.43 -17.20 -12.77
N SER A 425 6.70 -17.99 -11.99
CA SER A 425 5.35 -17.63 -11.56
C SER A 425 5.23 -17.66 -10.03
N ILE A 426 4.18 -17.02 -9.54
CA ILE A 426 3.81 -17.00 -8.13
C ILE A 426 2.31 -17.18 -8.01
N ILE A 427 1.88 -17.99 -7.03
CA ILE A 427 0.48 -18.31 -6.81
C ILE A 427 0.14 -18.30 -5.30
N LYS A 428 -1.05 -17.80 -4.93
CA LYS A 428 -1.54 -17.83 -3.56
C LYS A 428 -2.03 -19.24 -3.23
N ALA A 429 -1.19 -20.03 -2.56
CA ALA A 429 -1.39 -21.47 -2.37
C ALA A 429 -2.21 -21.81 -1.11
N TYR A 430 -2.08 -21.00 -0.05
CA TYR A 430 -2.84 -21.10 1.22
C TYR A 430 -3.14 -19.68 1.73
N PRO A 431 -4.03 -19.47 2.72
CA PRO A 431 -4.55 -18.13 3.09
C PRO A 431 -3.47 -17.08 3.31
N SER A 432 -2.40 -17.44 4.02
CA SER A 432 -1.27 -16.57 4.34
C SER A 432 0.01 -16.85 3.52
N THR A 433 -0.07 -17.67 2.46
CA THR A 433 1.11 -18.29 1.83
C THR A 433 1.08 -18.24 0.32
N TRP A 434 2.16 -17.72 -0.25
CA TRP A 434 2.38 -17.70 -1.69
C TRP A 434 3.51 -18.66 -2.07
N MET A 435 3.31 -19.40 -3.15
CA MET A 435 4.29 -20.32 -3.70
C MET A 435 4.90 -19.72 -4.96
N VAL A 436 6.23 -19.61 -5.00
CA VAL A 436 6.97 -19.33 -6.23
C VAL A 436 7.26 -20.67 -6.92
N HIS A 437 7.00 -20.75 -8.21
CA HIS A 437 7.16 -21.98 -8.99
C HIS A 437 7.51 -21.69 -10.45
N HIS A 438 7.76 -22.77 -11.20
CA HIS A 438 8.06 -22.72 -12.64
C HIS A 438 9.22 -21.81 -13.03
N LEU A 439 10.24 -21.71 -12.16
CA LEU A 439 11.49 -21.00 -12.44
C LEU A 439 12.31 -21.77 -13.47
N ALA A 440 12.43 -21.23 -14.68
CA ALA A 440 13.19 -21.80 -15.78
C ALA A 440 13.85 -20.70 -16.62
N ALA A 441 14.86 -21.07 -17.40
CA ALA A 441 15.58 -20.13 -18.25
C ALA A 441 16.28 -20.80 -19.45
N LEU A 442 16.40 -20.03 -20.53
CA LEU A 442 17.18 -20.33 -21.73
C LEU A 442 18.24 -19.25 -21.94
N PRO A 443 19.46 -19.58 -22.37
CA PRO A 443 20.47 -18.56 -22.67
C PRO A 443 19.99 -17.62 -23.78
N MET A 444 20.20 -16.32 -23.61
CA MET A 444 19.97 -15.30 -24.64
C MET A 444 21.32 -14.72 -25.06
N GLY A 445 21.94 -15.32 -26.06
CA GLY A 445 23.34 -15.04 -26.41
C GLY A 445 24.27 -15.32 -25.22
N ARG A 446 25.03 -14.30 -24.78
CA ARG A 446 25.90 -14.40 -23.59
C ARG A 446 25.19 -14.10 -22.26
N LYS A 447 23.91 -13.70 -22.28
CA LYS A 447 23.16 -13.36 -21.06
C LYS A 447 22.72 -14.63 -20.31
N ARG A 448 22.97 -14.64 -19.00
CA ARG A 448 22.49 -15.66 -18.06
C ARG A 448 21.10 -15.30 -17.55
N THR A 449 20.11 -15.44 -18.41
CA THR A 449 18.69 -15.07 -18.18
C THR A 449 18.11 -15.60 -16.88
N GLY A 450 18.52 -16.79 -16.41
CA GLY A 450 18.10 -17.32 -15.10
C GLY A 450 18.43 -16.40 -13.91
N LEU A 451 19.55 -15.67 -13.96
CA LEU A 451 19.88 -14.67 -12.93
C LEU A 451 19.04 -13.40 -13.06
N PHE A 452 18.66 -13.01 -14.28
CA PHE A 452 17.78 -11.87 -14.52
C PHE A 452 16.36 -12.16 -14.00
N VAL A 453 15.79 -13.31 -14.34
CA VAL A 453 14.48 -13.74 -13.84
C VAL A 453 14.48 -13.88 -12.31
N LEU A 454 15.54 -14.45 -11.73
CA LEU A 454 15.67 -14.52 -10.28
C LEU A 454 15.73 -13.12 -9.64
N GLN A 455 16.46 -12.19 -10.25
CA GLN A 455 16.49 -10.81 -9.77
C GLN A 455 15.12 -10.12 -9.88
N GLN A 456 14.38 -10.38 -10.97
CA GLN A 456 13.03 -9.85 -11.17
C GLN A 456 12.07 -10.33 -10.09
N ILE A 457 12.01 -11.64 -9.80
CA ILE A 457 11.10 -12.15 -8.76
C ILE A 457 11.51 -11.66 -7.37
N LEU A 458 12.80 -11.49 -7.07
CA LEU A 458 13.22 -10.85 -5.83
C LEU A 458 12.80 -9.39 -5.78
N ASN A 459 12.95 -8.62 -6.86
CA ASN A 459 12.48 -7.24 -6.90
C ASN A 459 10.95 -7.16 -6.75
N TYR A 460 10.20 -8.10 -7.33
CA TYR A 460 8.75 -8.21 -7.18
C TYR A 460 8.38 -8.49 -5.73
N LEU A 461 9.00 -9.50 -5.11
CA LEU A 461 8.75 -9.85 -3.71
C LEU A 461 9.12 -8.72 -2.74
N ASP A 462 10.12 -7.89 -3.06
CA ASP A 462 10.58 -6.78 -2.21
C ASP A 462 9.42 -5.87 -1.76
N GLY A 463 8.57 -5.42 -2.69
CA GLY A 463 7.39 -4.63 -2.34
C GLY A 463 6.19 -5.49 -1.96
N PHE A 464 5.98 -6.58 -2.70
CA PHE A 464 4.73 -7.36 -2.65
C PHE A 464 4.41 -7.95 -1.28
N HIS A 465 5.41 -8.52 -0.58
CA HIS A 465 5.19 -9.17 0.71
C HIS A 465 4.76 -8.21 1.85
N ARG A 466 4.96 -6.90 1.66
CA ARG A 466 4.67 -5.88 2.67
C ARG A 466 3.23 -5.35 2.61
N MET A 467 2.51 -5.68 1.54
CA MET A 467 1.18 -5.15 1.29
C MET A 467 0.14 -5.93 2.09
N PRO A 468 -0.59 -5.28 3.02
CA PRO A 468 -1.64 -5.95 3.79
C PRO A 468 -2.65 -6.69 2.92
N SER A 469 -3.11 -6.09 1.82
CA SER A 469 -4.05 -6.71 0.88
C SER A 469 -3.52 -7.97 0.18
N VAL A 470 -2.20 -8.18 0.16
CA VAL A 470 -1.58 -9.40 -0.41
C VAL A 470 -1.59 -10.56 0.60
N GLY A 471 -1.52 -10.26 1.90
CA GLY A 471 -1.60 -11.25 2.97
C GLY A 471 -0.45 -12.27 3.00
N MET A 472 0.75 -11.91 2.52
CA MET A 472 1.88 -12.87 2.45
C MET A 472 2.68 -12.91 3.75
N LYS A 473 2.40 -13.90 4.61
CA LYS A 473 3.23 -14.21 5.79
C LYS A 473 4.32 -15.25 5.49
N TYR A 474 4.08 -16.14 4.53
CA TYR A 474 5.01 -17.19 4.14
C TYR A 474 5.24 -17.21 2.63
N LEU A 475 6.47 -17.54 2.25
CA LEU A 475 6.88 -17.85 0.90
C LEU A 475 7.31 -19.32 0.83
N VAL A 476 6.78 -20.06 -0.14
CA VAL A 476 7.10 -21.47 -0.37
C VAL A 476 7.77 -21.65 -1.72
N PHE A 477 8.78 -22.52 -1.78
CA PHE A 477 9.42 -22.94 -3.01
C PHE A 477 9.76 -24.42 -2.94
N TYR A 478 9.46 -25.18 -4.00
CA TYR A 478 9.81 -26.58 -4.11
C TYR A 478 10.94 -26.79 -5.10
N TYR A 479 11.92 -27.62 -4.73
CA TYR A 479 12.99 -28.02 -5.64
C TYR A 479 13.45 -29.45 -5.37
N ARG A 480 14.04 -30.08 -6.38
CA ARG A 480 14.74 -31.35 -6.20
C ARG A 480 16.12 -31.09 -5.59
N PRO A 481 16.56 -31.85 -4.57
CA PRO A 481 17.88 -31.67 -3.95
C PRO A 481 19.04 -31.84 -4.95
N ASP A 482 18.86 -32.69 -5.97
CA ASP A 482 19.85 -32.92 -7.05
C ASP A 482 20.05 -31.69 -7.95
N ASN A 483 19.10 -30.75 -7.96
CA ASN A 483 19.22 -29.51 -8.72
C ASN A 483 20.19 -28.57 -7.98
N LYS A 484 21.45 -28.59 -8.43
CA LYS A 484 22.58 -27.86 -7.81
C LYS A 484 22.31 -26.38 -7.55
N PHE A 485 21.68 -25.67 -8.49
CA PHE A 485 21.43 -24.23 -8.34
C PHE A 485 20.36 -23.92 -7.28
N PRO A 486 19.12 -24.44 -7.36
CA PRO A 486 18.13 -24.26 -6.30
C PRO A 486 18.64 -24.70 -4.93
N ASN A 487 19.31 -25.86 -4.83
CA ASN A 487 19.85 -26.35 -3.56
C ASN A 487 20.90 -25.38 -2.97
N HIS A 488 21.81 -24.87 -3.80
CA HIS A 488 22.77 -23.85 -3.38
C HIS A 488 22.10 -22.54 -2.94
N PHE A 489 21.15 -22.04 -3.74
CA PHE A 489 20.49 -20.76 -3.48
C PHE A 489 19.56 -20.83 -2.27
N PHE A 490 18.51 -21.65 -2.31
CA PHE A 490 17.51 -21.74 -1.24
C PHE A 490 18.08 -22.34 0.05
N GLY A 491 18.92 -23.37 -0.06
CA GLY A 491 19.68 -23.89 1.08
C GLY A 491 20.66 -22.85 1.65
N GLY A 492 21.24 -22.01 0.80
CA GLY A 492 22.07 -20.88 1.23
C GLY A 492 21.29 -19.79 1.96
N VAL A 493 20.06 -19.49 1.52
CA VAL A 493 19.17 -18.56 2.25
C VAL A 493 18.81 -19.12 3.63
N CYS A 494 18.48 -20.40 3.72
CA CYS A 494 18.21 -21.06 5.01
C CYS A 494 19.40 -20.94 5.96
N ARG A 495 20.63 -21.15 5.46
CA ARG A 495 21.87 -20.97 6.24
C ARG A 495 22.14 -19.51 6.64
N ILE A 496 21.78 -18.53 5.80
CA ILE A 496 21.93 -17.10 6.14
C ILE A 496 21.02 -16.70 7.29
N LEU A 497 19.78 -17.20 7.29
CA LEU A 497 18.82 -16.94 8.36
C LEU A 497 19.21 -17.68 9.64
N ASN A 498 19.82 -18.86 9.52
CA ASN A 498 20.38 -19.64 10.61
C ASN A 498 19.39 -19.91 11.77
N ALA A 499 18.09 -20.04 11.45
CA ALA A 499 17.09 -20.49 12.40
C ALA A 499 15.89 -21.14 11.69
N PRO A 500 15.58 -22.42 11.97
CA PRO A 500 14.48 -23.16 11.35
C PRO A 500 13.11 -22.47 11.48
N HIS A 501 12.86 -21.81 12.62
CA HIS A 501 11.61 -21.07 12.86
C HIS A 501 11.43 -19.83 11.98
N MET A 502 12.49 -19.37 11.29
CA MET A 502 12.45 -18.26 10.32
C MET A 502 12.37 -18.79 8.87
N CYS A 503 13.15 -19.83 8.58
CA CYS A 503 13.19 -20.49 7.29
C CYS A 503 13.62 -21.95 7.45
N SER A 504 12.86 -22.85 6.82
CA SER A 504 13.05 -24.29 6.91
C SER A 504 13.14 -24.94 5.54
N VAL A 505 13.78 -26.11 5.50
CA VAL A 505 13.87 -26.98 4.32
C VAL A 505 13.56 -28.39 4.75
N ASP A 506 12.41 -28.90 4.31
CA ASP A 506 11.95 -30.24 4.63
C ASP A 506 11.95 -31.10 3.37
N THR A 507 12.51 -32.31 3.45
CA THR A 507 12.66 -33.18 2.28
C THR A 507 11.64 -34.31 2.32
N PHE A 508 10.72 -34.31 1.36
CA PHE A 508 9.67 -35.30 1.19
C PHE A 508 10.07 -36.32 0.12
N ALA A 509 9.77 -37.60 0.37
CA ALA A 509 9.77 -38.60 -0.69
C ALA A 509 8.54 -38.40 -1.59
N TYR A 510 8.73 -38.48 -2.90
CA TYR A 510 7.69 -38.22 -3.89
C TYR A 510 7.48 -39.42 -4.77
N LEU A 511 6.22 -39.88 -4.88
CA LEU A 511 5.82 -40.95 -5.78
C LEU A 511 4.38 -40.74 -6.29
N THR A 512 4.09 -41.31 -7.45
CA THR A 512 2.72 -41.48 -7.95
C THR A 512 2.22 -42.85 -7.52
N HIS A 513 1.07 -42.91 -6.86
CA HIS A 513 0.49 -44.11 -6.31
C HIS A 513 -0.79 -44.50 -7.05
N PRO A 514 -0.87 -45.72 -7.63
CA PRO A 514 -2.10 -46.20 -8.24
C PRO A 514 -3.17 -46.44 -7.16
N LEU A 515 -4.39 -46.02 -7.44
CA LEU A 515 -5.54 -46.26 -6.58
C LEU A 515 -6.26 -47.54 -7.02
N PRO A 516 -6.67 -48.41 -6.08
CA PRO A 516 -7.45 -49.60 -6.42
C PRO A 516 -8.86 -49.22 -6.88
N GLU A 517 -9.47 -50.07 -7.71
CA GLU A 517 -10.87 -49.90 -8.13
C GLU A 517 -11.84 -50.10 -6.96
N GLU A 518 -11.54 -51.08 -6.11
CA GLU A 518 -12.31 -51.38 -4.91
C GLU A 518 -11.55 -50.95 -3.65
N ILE A 519 -12.25 -50.21 -2.79
CA ILE A 519 -11.71 -49.76 -1.51
C ILE A 519 -12.15 -50.76 -0.45
N VAL A 520 -11.16 -51.38 0.19
CA VAL A 520 -11.37 -52.28 1.33
C VAL A 520 -11.42 -51.44 2.60
N ASP A 521 -12.31 -51.77 3.54
CA ASP A 521 -12.35 -51.10 4.84
C ASP A 521 -11.07 -51.31 5.64
N LEU A 522 -10.76 -50.34 6.50
CA LEU A 522 -9.67 -50.49 7.47
C LEU A 522 -9.97 -51.66 8.43
N PRO A 523 -8.98 -52.48 8.79
CA PRO A 523 -9.18 -53.55 9.76
C PRO A 523 -9.63 -53.03 11.13
N VAL A 524 -10.27 -53.90 11.92
CA VAL A 524 -10.63 -53.58 13.31
C VAL A 524 -9.42 -53.04 14.09
N GLY A 525 -9.65 -52.00 14.89
CA GLY A 525 -8.62 -51.27 15.63
C GLY A 525 -8.04 -50.09 14.87
N TRP A 526 -8.23 -49.99 13.55
CA TRP A 526 -7.79 -48.86 12.74
C TRP A 526 -8.94 -47.91 12.42
N ASN A 527 -8.68 -46.61 12.52
CA ASN A 527 -9.66 -45.59 12.18
C ASN A 527 -9.01 -44.45 11.39
N LEU A 528 -9.74 -43.92 10.41
CA LEU A 528 -9.36 -42.75 9.64
C LEU A 528 -10.44 -41.69 9.79
N ALA A 529 -10.08 -40.53 10.32
CA ALA A 529 -11.01 -39.45 10.58
C ALA A 529 -10.41 -38.10 10.21
N ARG A 530 -11.27 -37.07 10.14
CA ARG A 530 -10.81 -35.67 10.07
C ARG A 530 -10.05 -35.32 11.34
N CYS A 531 -8.97 -34.55 11.21
CA CYS A 531 -8.28 -34.03 12.38
C CYS A 531 -9.19 -33.09 13.17
N THR A 532 -9.23 -33.29 14.49
CA THR A 532 -9.72 -32.32 15.47
C THR A 532 -8.63 -31.30 15.82
N GLY A 533 -8.95 -30.28 16.63
CA GLY A 533 -7.95 -29.33 17.14
C GLY A 533 -6.80 -30.01 17.89
N ASP A 534 -7.10 -31.03 18.70
CA ASP A 534 -6.10 -31.82 19.42
C ASP A 534 -5.21 -32.64 18.47
N ASP A 535 -5.77 -33.12 17.36
CA ASP A 535 -5.00 -33.83 16.33
C ASP A 535 -4.10 -32.89 15.54
N LEU A 536 -4.52 -31.64 15.31
CA LEU A 536 -3.68 -30.62 14.68
C LEU A 536 -2.51 -30.21 15.56
N ALA A 537 -2.74 -30.03 16.87
CA ALA A 537 -1.67 -29.80 17.83
C ALA A 537 -0.67 -30.98 17.84
N ALA A 538 -1.17 -32.22 17.85
CA ALA A 538 -0.32 -33.41 17.79
C ALA A 538 0.45 -33.55 16.47
N LEU A 539 -0.16 -33.15 15.34
CA LEU A 539 0.50 -33.06 14.04
C LEU A 539 1.63 -32.03 14.07
N HIS A 540 1.37 -30.83 14.62
CA HIS A 540 2.37 -29.77 14.77
C HIS A 540 3.56 -30.26 15.57
N GLU A 541 3.32 -30.87 16.74
CA GLU A 541 4.37 -31.46 17.57
C GLU A 541 5.14 -32.56 16.86
N ALA A 542 4.45 -33.50 16.20
CA ALA A 542 5.09 -34.62 15.51
C ALA A 542 6.02 -34.17 14.39
N TYR A 543 5.57 -33.18 13.61
CA TYR A 543 6.36 -32.58 12.55
C TYR A 543 7.53 -31.74 13.12
N HIS A 544 7.32 -30.96 14.17
CA HIS A 544 8.38 -30.19 14.84
C HIS A 544 9.46 -31.08 15.45
N ARG A 545 9.10 -32.23 16.05
CA ARG A 545 10.07 -33.22 16.55
C ARG A 545 11.03 -33.72 15.46
N SER A 546 10.57 -33.78 14.21
CA SER A 546 11.33 -34.33 13.09
C SER A 546 12.22 -33.30 12.40
N SER A 547 11.77 -32.04 12.23
CA SER A 547 12.54 -31.04 11.47
C SER A 547 12.45 -29.59 11.95
N GLN A 548 11.65 -29.30 12.97
CA GLN A 548 11.31 -27.92 13.36
C GLN A 548 10.80 -27.06 12.17
N GLY A 549 10.17 -27.72 11.19
CA GLY A 549 9.77 -27.12 9.93
C GLY A 549 8.59 -26.16 10.06
N LEU A 550 8.22 -25.50 8.94
CA LEU A 550 7.21 -24.44 8.92
C LEU A 550 5.92 -24.84 8.18
N MET A 551 5.79 -26.08 7.70
CA MET A 551 4.66 -26.50 6.85
C MET A 551 3.31 -26.23 7.48
N ILE A 552 3.12 -26.69 8.71
CA ILE A 552 1.82 -26.61 9.40
C ILE A 552 1.39 -25.14 9.57
N GLU A 553 2.33 -24.29 9.99
CA GLU A 553 2.12 -22.84 10.15
C GLU A 553 1.88 -22.12 8.83
N ALA A 554 2.56 -22.55 7.76
CA ALA A 554 2.42 -21.95 6.43
C ALA A 554 1.13 -22.40 5.72
N PHE A 555 0.65 -23.61 6.00
CA PHE A 555 -0.59 -24.09 5.39
C PHE A 555 -1.83 -23.54 6.10
N ASP A 556 -1.64 -22.97 7.28
CA ASP A 556 -2.69 -22.33 8.09
C ASP A 556 -3.82 -23.33 8.41
N LEU A 557 -3.45 -24.58 8.74
CA LEU A 557 -4.38 -25.72 8.87
C LEU A 557 -5.38 -25.59 10.04
N GLU A 558 -5.09 -24.72 10.99
CA GLU A 558 -5.94 -24.43 12.16
C GLU A 558 -6.95 -23.31 11.86
N ASN A 559 -6.78 -22.60 10.74
CA ASN A 559 -7.64 -21.49 10.37
C ASN A 559 -8.85 -22.00 9.58
N GLU A 560 -10.05 -21.70 10.10
CA GLU A 560 -11.32 -22.03 9.45
C GLU A 560 -11.77 -20.97 8.43
N ASP A 561 -10.91 -20.01 8.10
CA ASP A 561 -11.16 -19.00 7.07
C ASP A 561 -11.11 -19.60 5.65
N ASP A 562 -12.29 -19.85 5.10
CA ASP A 562 -12.49 -20.41 3.76
C ASP A 562 -12.41 -19.37 2.63
N THR A 563 -12.13 -18.08 2.91
CA THR A 563 -12.15 -17.01 1.88
C THR A 563 -11.26 -17.28 0.68
N LEU A 564 -10.09 -17.93 0.89
CA LEU A 564 -9.23 -18.31 -0.23
C LEU A 564 -9.89 -19.39 -1.10
N TRP A 565 -10.47 -20.42 -0.50
CA TRP A 565 -11.12 -21.51 -1.22
C TRP A 565 -12.33 -21.02 -2.00
N GLU A 566 -13.13 -20.12 -1.39
CA GLU A 566 -14.22 -19.41 -2.07
C GLU A 566 -13.73 -18.57 -3.24
N THR A 567 -12.59 -17.88 -3.09
CA THR A 567 -11.98 -17.10 -4.17
C THR A 567 -11.60 -17.99 -5.35
N TYR A 568 -10.98 -19.15 -5.10
CA TYR A 568 -10.71 -20.14 -6.15
C TYR A 568 -12.00 -20.62 -6.81
N GLY A 569 -13.02 -20.96 -6.03
CA GLY A 569 -14.33 -21.41 -6.53
C GLY A 569 -15.02 -20.36 -7.41
N ARG A 570 -14.99 -19.08 -7.02
CA ARG A 570 -15.49 -17.95 -7.83
C ARG A 570 -14.73 -17.80 -9.14
N LEU A 571 -13.43 -18.10 -9.13
CA LEU A 571 -12.59 -18.12 -10.32
C LEU A 571 -12.73 -19.41 -11.12
N GLY A 572 -13.65 -20.33 -10.78
CA GLY A 572 -13.83 -21.59 -11.51
C GLY A 572 -12.69 -22.59 -11.34
N LEU A 573 -11.89 -22.42 -10.29
CA LEU A 573 -10.79 -23.32 -9.92
C LEU A 573 -11.09 -23.99 -8.57
N ARG A 574 -10.44 -25.12 -8.33
CA ARG A 574 -10.46 -25.87 -7.09
C ARG A 574 -9.21 -25.59 -6.28
N ARG A 575 -9.40 -25.34 -4.99
CA ARG A 575 -8.32 -25.34 -3.99
C ARG A 575 -8.90 -25.68 -2.62
N GLU A 576 -8.34 -26.68 -1.96
CA GLU A 576 -8.68 -27.06 -0.58
C GLU A 576 -7.53 -27.87 0.04
N CYS A 577 -7.34 -27.76 1.35
CA CYS A 577 -6.37 -28.57 2.08
C CYS A 577 -7.03 -29.11 3.35
N ARG A 578 -7.16 -30.44 3.44
CA ARG A 578 -7.96 -31.11 4.47
C ARG A 578 -7.11 -32.12 5.24
N PRO A 579 -6.88 -31.89 6.55
CA PRO A 579 -6.09 -32.81 7.37
C PRO A 579 -6.95 -33.95 7.93
N TYR A 580 -6.38 -35.16 7.87
CA TYR A 580 -6.92 -36.40 8.41
C TYR A 580 -5.89 -37.07 9.32
N VAL A 581 -6.38 -37.82 10.30
CA VAL A 581 -5.58 -38.62 11.22
C VAL A 581 -5.92 -40.09 11.06
N LEU A 582 -4.88 -40.91 10.94
CA LEU A 582 -4.96 -42.36 10.99
C LEU A 582 -4.57 -42.80 12.41
N THR A 583 -5.46 -43.53 13.07
CA THR A 583 -5.23 -44.05 14.42
C THR A 583 -5.27 -45.57 14.47
N ARG A 584 -4.56 -46.14 15.44
CA ARG A 584 -4.60 -47.56 15.81
C ARG A 584 -4.88 -47.66 17.31
N ASP A 585 -6.01 -48.25 17.69
CA ASP A 585 -6.45 -48.41 19.08
C ASP A 585 -6.44 -47.09 19.88
N GLY A 586 -6.70 -45.97 19.20
CA GLY A 586 -6.68 -44.61 19.75
C GLY A 586 -5.36 -43.85 19.56
N ASP A 587 -4.26 -44.53 19.27
CA ASP A 587 -2.95 -43.89 19.05
C ASP A 587 -2.83 -43.30 17.65
N ARG A 588 -2.35 -42.06 17.55
CA ARG A 588 -2.10 -41.35 16.28
C ARG A 588 -0.84 -41.87 15.61
N VAL A 589 -1.00 -42.56 14.47
CA VAL A 589 0.11 -43.25 13.79
C VAL A 589 0.52 -42.60 12.48
N ALA A 590 -0.37 -41.86 11.83
CA ALA A 590 -0.04 -40.99 10.70
C ALA A 590 -1.03 -39.84 10.57
N PHE A 591 -0.60 -38.77 9.90
CA PHE A 591 -1.45 -37.67 9.47
C PHE A 591 -1.38 -37.55 7.96
N LEU A 592 -2.52 -37.32 7.32
CA LEU A 592 -2.66 -37.23 5.88
C LEU A 592 -3.31 -35.89 5.53
N LEU A 593 -2.58 -35.03 4.83
CA LEU A 593 -3.06 -33.75 4.34
C LEU A 593 -3.52 -33.98 2.90
N VAL A 594 -4.83 -33.99 2.69
CA VAL A 594 -5.44 -34.09 1.37
C VAL A 594 -5.44 -32.70 0.74
N ASP A 595 -4.44 -32.44 -0.09
CA ASP A 595 -4.19 -31.15 -0.73
C ASP A 595 -4.69 -31.21 -2.18
N ARG A 596 -5.77 -30.49 -2.50
CA ARG A 596 -6.43 -30.61 -3.80
C ARG A 596 -6.38 -29.31 -4.58
N SER A 597 -6.14 -29.44 -5.87
CA SER A 597 -6.28 -28.35 -6.84
C SER A 597 -6.65 -28.88 -8.22
N ASP A 598 -6.97 -28.01 -9.17
CA ASP A 598 -6.99 -28.42 -10.57
C ASP A 598 -5.62 -28.96 -10.99
N ARG A 599 -5.65 -30.01 -11.82
CA ARG A 599 -4.45 -30.52 -12.46
C ARG A 599 -3.84 -29.44 -13.34
N GLY A 600 -2.52 -29.34 -13.31
CA GLY A 600 -1.80 -28.30 -14.06
C GLY A 600 -1.61 -26.99 -13.31
N LEU A 601 -2.28 -26.75 -12.18
CA LEU A 601 -1.97 -25.60 -11.31
C LEU A 601 -0.47 -25.63 -10.90
N ASN A 602 0.07 -26.83 -10.70
CA ASN A 602 1.51 -27.09 -10.56
C ASN A 602 1.91 -28.28 -11.45
N LEU A 603 2.97 -28.16 -12.26
CA LEU A 603 3.43 -29.23 -13.18
C LEU A 603 4.04 -30.47 -12.51
N SER A 604 4.00 -30.56 -11.19
CA SER A 604 4.42 -31.73 -10.42
C SER A 604 3.38 -32.12 -9.37
N ASP A 605 2.16 -31.58 -9.48
CA ASP A 605 1.02 -31.83 -8.58
C ASP A 605 1.35 -31.58 -7.09
N LEU A 606 2.29 -30.68 -6.80
CA LEU A 606 2.72 -30.37 -5.42
C LEU A 606 1.64 -29.66 -4.58
N LEU A 607 0.53 -29.26 -5.20
CA LEU A 607 -0.69 -28.70 -4.59
C LEU A 607 -1.93 -29.59 -4.85
N ASN A 608 -1.73 -30.77 -5.43
CA ASN A 608 -2.76 -31.73 -5.78
C ASN A 608 -2.27 -33.15 -5.42
N ASP A 609 -2.02 -33.37 -4.13
CA ASP A 609 -1.39 -34.56 -3.58
C ASP A 609 -1.87 -34.88 -2.16
N ILE A 610 -1.53 -36.08 -1.68
CA ILE A 610 -1.66 -36.42 -0.26
C ILE A 610 -0.28 -36.30 0.38
N LYS A 611 -0.11 -35.31 1.26
CA LYS A 611 1.10 -35.20 2.09
C LYS A 611 0.92 -36.04 3.35
N ILE A 612 1.85 -36.94 3.61
CA ILE A 612 1.76 -37.91 4.71
C ILE A 612 2.88 -37.64 5.70
N ILE A 613 2.50 -37.32 6.94
CA ILE A 613 3.42 -37.17 8.07
C ILE A 613 3.33 -38.43 8.92
N VAL A 614 4.46 -39.13 9.04
CA VAL A 614 4.58 -40.36 9.84
C VAL A 614 5.43 -40.04 11.09
N PRO A 615 4.81 -39.83 12.27
CA PRO A 615 5.52 -39.43 13.49
C PRO A 615 6.58 -40.44 13.94
N TYR A 616 6.31 -41.73 13.71
CA TYR A 616 7.18 -42.85 14.09
C TYR A 616 7.38 -43.76 12.87
N PRO A 617 8.50 -43.62 12.13
CA PRO A 617 8.74 -44.36 10.89
C PRO A 617 9.15 -45.82 11.16
N ASP A 618 8.32 -46.57 11.90
CA ASP A 618 8.49 -47.98 12.20
C ASP A 618 7.40 -48.81 11.48
N PRO A 619 7.78 -49.72 10.56
CA PRO A 619 6.84 -50.61 9.86
C PRO A 619 5.94 -51.46 10.78
N ARG A 620 6.35 -51.71 12.03
CA ARG A 620 5.55 -52.44 13.03
C ARG A 620 4.43 -51.59 13.63
N VAL A 621 4.60 -50.26 13.62
CA VAL A 621 3.59 -49.30 14.05
C VAL A 621 2.62 -49.04 12.91
N LEU A 622 3.15 -48.76 11.71
CA LEU A 622 2.35 -48.47 10.51
C LEU A 622 2.77 -49.35 9.33
N PRO A 623 2.12 -50.51 9.13
CA PRO A 623 2.35 -51.33 7.96
C PRO A 623 1.91 -50.62 6.68
N TRP A 624 2.70 -50.75 5.60
CA TRP A 624 2.42 -50.10 4.32
C TRP A 624 1.02 -50.41 3.78
N LYS A 625 0.56 -51.66 3.90
CA LYS A 625 -0.78 -52.09 3.45
C LYS A 625 -1.91 -51.27 4.11
N ILE A 626 -1.75 -50.92 5.38
CA ILE A 626 -2.75 -50.11 6.10
C ILE A 626 -2.74 -48.68 5.60
N LEU A 627 -1.55 -48.12 5.39
CA LEU A 627 -1.42 -46.78 4.83
C LEU A 627 -1.99 -46.73 3.40
N GLN A 628 -1.79 -47.76 2.58
CA GLN A 628 -2.40 -47.89 1.26
C GLN A 628 -3.92 -47.86 1.32
N THR A 629 -4.54 -48.55 2.29
CA THR A 629 -5.99 -48.50 2.49
C THR A 629 -6.45 -47.07 2.79
N ALA A 630 -5.77 -46.38 3.72
CA ALA A 630 -6.10 -44.98 4.02
C ALA A 630 -5.91 -44.04 2.80
N ILE A 631 -4.83 -44.25 2.03
CA ILE A 631 -4.58 -43.53 0.78
C ILE A 631 -5.69 -43.81 -0.25
N ALA A 632 -6.15 -45.06 -0.37
CA ALA A 632 -7.22 -45.43 -1.29
C ALA A 632 -8.54 -44.72 -0.93
N THR A 633 -8.90 -44.69 0.36
CA THR A 633 -10.09 -43.99 0.86
C THR A 633 -10.07 -42.51 0.51
N LEU A 634 -8.97 -41.81 0.81
CA LEU A 634 -8.85 -40.37 0.56
C LEU A 634 -8.58 -40.03 -0.91
N GLY A 635 -7.85 -40.90 -1.60
CA GLY A 635 -7.46 -40.75 -3.00
C GLY A 635 -8.65 -40.74 -3.95
N LYS A 636 -9.77 -41.38 -3.59
CA LYS A 636 -11.01 -41.37 -4.38
C LYS A 636 -11.50 -39.95 -4.66
N GLU A 637 -11.27 -39.02 -3.76
CA GLU A 637 -11.67 -37.62 -3.95
C GLU A 637 -11.02 -36.97 -5.18
N TYR A 638 -9.85 -37.44 -5.62
CA TYR A 638 -9.15 -36.85 -6.78
C TYR A 638 -9.81 -37.23 -8.12
N GLY A 639 -10.66 -38.27 -8.14
CA GLY A 639 -11.38 -38.70 -9.34
C GLY A 639 -10.47 -39.28 -10.44
N THR A 640 -9.30 -39.79 -10.07
CA THR A 640 -8.25 -40.25 -10.98
C THR A 640 -7.76 -41.64 -10.58
N PRO A 641 -7.21 -42.45 -11.50
CA PRO A 641 -6.74 -43.81 -11.18
C PRO A 641 -5.45 -43.83 -10.35
N GLU A 642 -4.84 -42.67 -10.12
CA GLU A 642 -3.61 -42.50 -9.36
C GLU A 642 -3.62 -41.15 -8.64
N VAL A 643 -2.84 -41.07 -7.55
CA VAL A 643 -2.64 -39.84 -6.75
C VAL A 643 -1.16 -39.65 -6.46
N VAL A 644 -0.71 -38.40 -6.40
CA VAL A 644 0.65 -38.08 -5.96
C VAL A 644 0.73 -38.13 -4.43
N LEU A 645 1.81 -38.69 -3.92
CA LEU A 645 2.12 -38.75 -2.49
C LEU A 645 3.41 -37.99 -2.19
N GLN A 646 3.37 -37.20 -1.12
CA GLN A 646 4.57 -36.63 -0.50
C GLN A 646 4.72 -37.18 0.92
N VAL A 647 5.69 -38.05 1.17
CA VAL A 647 5.84 -38.74 2.46
C VAL A 647 7.01 -38.16 3.24
N PHE A 648 6.77 -37.81 4.51
CA PHE A 648 7.76 -37.30 5.43
C PHE A 648 7.67 -38.00 6.81
N PRO A 649 8.82 -38.40 7.39
CA PRO A 649 10.15 -38.40 6.79
C PRO A 649 10.28 -39.47 5.68
N SER A 650 11.19 -39.29 4.72
CA SER A 650 11.42 -40.29 3.66
C SER A 650 11.85 -41.67 4.19
N ALA A 651 12.42 -41.70 5.40
CA ALA A 651 12.90 -42.90 6.07
C ALA A 651 11.79 -43.94 6.28
N TYR A 652 10.53 -43.53 6.37
CA TYR A 652 9.41 -44.48 6.47
C TYR A 652 9.32 -45.39 5.23
N LEU A 653 9.36 -44.81 4.02
CA LEU A 653 9.29 -45.60 2.77
C LEU A 653 10.51 -46.50 2.60
N GLU A 654 11.68 -46.04 3.04
CA GLU A 654 12.91 -46.84 3.06
C GLU A 654 12.75 -48.06 3.98
N ALA A 655 12.18 -47.86 5.18
CA ALA A 655 11.94 -48.92 6.16
C ALA A 655 10.90 -49.96 5.71
N VAL A 656 9.86 -49.53 4.98
CA VAL A 656 8.84 -50.46 4.42
C VAL A 656 9.22 -51.03 3.04
N GLY A 657 10.39 -50.66 2.49
CA GLY A 657 10.88 -51.17 1.20
C GLY A 657 10.10 -50.66 -0.02
N VAL A 658 9.46 -49.49 0.07
CA VAL A 658 8.68 -48.90 -1.03
C VAL A 658 9.57 -47.95 -1.85
N PRO A 659 9.80 -48.22 -3.15
CA PRO A 659 10.61 -47.34 -3.98
C PRO A 659 9.87 -46.04 -4.28
N TYR A 660 10.61 -44.94 -4.30
CA TYR A 660 10.10 -43.63 -4.72
C TYR A 660 11.10 -42.97 -5.69
N PRO A 661 10.65 -42.43 -6.83
CA PRO A 661 11.53 -41.99 -7.90
C PRO A 661 12.27 -40.68 -7.59
N LYS A 662 11.74 -39.85 -6.68
CA LYS A 662 12.22 -38.46 -6.48
C LYS A 662 12.11 -38.05 -5.02
N LYS A 663 12.92 -37.06 -4.62
CA LYS A 663 12.73 -36.27 -3.41
C LYS A 663 12.45 -34.82 -3.79
N TYR A 664 11.61 -34.14 -3.02
CA TYR A 664 11.39 -32.71 -3.12
C TYR A 664 11.71 -32.05 -1.78
N CYS A 665 12.56 -31.02 -1.84
CA CYS A 665 12.77 -30.09 -0.75
C CYS A 665 11.69 -29.02 -0.82
N MET A 666 10.89 -28.93 0.23
CA MET A 666 9.96 -27.85 0.49
C MET A 666 10.69 -26.79 1.33
N TRP A 667 11.02 -25.68 0.68
CA TRP A 667 11.61 -24.52 1.34
C TRP A 667 10.50 -23.55 1.71
N ILE A 668 10.47 -23.16 2.98
CA ILE A 668 9.48 -22.22 3.51
C ILE A 668 10.24 -21.12 4.24
N ALA A 669 9.79 -19.88 4.07
CA ALA A 669 10.36 -18.76 4.81
C ALA A 669 9.29 -17.74 5.22
N LYS A 670 9.39 -17.28 6.47
CA LYS A 670 8.53 -16.22 7.03
C LYS A 670 8.97 -14.87 6.48
N THR A 671 8.08 -14.19 5.77
CA THR A 671 8.39 -12.95 5.04
C THR A 671 8.76 -11.79 5.96
N ARG A 672 8.26 -11.75 7.20
CA ARG A 672 8.64 -10.74 8.20
C ARG A 672 10.15 -10.70 8.49
N TYR A 673 10.86 -11.80 8.27
CA TYR A 673 12.32 -11.88 8.44
C TYR A 673 13.10 -11.64 7.15
N PHE A 674 12.41 -11.36 6.03
CA PHE A 674 13.12 -11.08 4.78
C PHE A 674 13.83 -9.74 4.85
N ASP A 675 13.20 -8.71 5.41
CA ASP A 675 13.72 -7.35 5.34
C ASP A 675 15.14 -7.16 5.89
N PRO A 676 15.49 -7.68 7.09
CA PRO A 676 16.86 -7.59 7.61
C PRO A 676 17.88 -8.39 6.77
N HIS A 677 17.44 -9.45 6.08
CA HIS A 677 18.31 -10.38 5.36
C HIS A 677 18.26 -10.22 3.84
N PHE A 678 17.39 -9.34 3.32
CA PHE A 678 17.10 -9.23 1.89
C PHE A 678 18.33 -8.82 1.10
N ASP A 679 19.18 -7.98 1.69
CA ASP A 679 20.45 -7.57 1.09
C ASP A 679 21.44 -8.74 0.95
N ALA A 680 21.45 -9.67 1.90
CA ALA A 680 22.26 -10.88 1.83
C ALA A 680 21.73 -11.82 0.74
N ILE A 681 20.40 -11.99 0.67
CA ILE A 681 19.72 -12.80 -0.36
C ILE A 681 19.97 -12.22 -1.76
N LYS A 682 19.74 -10.92 -1.97
CA LYS A 682 20.05 -10.21 -3.24
C LYS A 682 21.55 -10.24 -3.58
N ARG A 683 22.45 -10.39 -2.61
CA ARG A 683 23.88 -10.55 -2.90
C ARG A 683 24.20 -11.92 -3.50
N MET A 684 23.43 -12.96 -3.18
CA MET A 684 23.62 -14.30 -3.75
C MET A 684 23.32 -14.34 -5.25
N THR A 685 22.49 -13.43 -5.77
CA THR A 685 22.22 -13.32 -7.21
C THR A 685 23.37 -12.67 -7.99
N LYS A 686 24.30 -11.97 -7.33
CA LYS A 686 25.56 -11.46 -7.91
C LYS A 686 26.61 -12.57 -8.05
N PHE A 687 26.17 -13.67 -8.64
CA PHE A 687 26.80 -14.97 -8.75
C PHE A 687 28.26 -14.87 -9.24
N LYS A 688 29.23 -15.22 -8.37
CA LYS A 688 30.63 -15.43 -8.77
C LYS A 688 30.86 -16.92 -8.97
N TYR A 689 31.09 -17.34 -10.22
CA TYR A 689 31.24 -18.75 -10.63
C TYR A 689 32.25 -19.54 -9.78
N LEU A 690 33.38 -18.92 -9.43
CA LEU A 690 34.39 -19.50 -8.54
C LEU A 690 33.86 -19.80 -7.12
N LYS A 691 32.97 -18.97 -6.57
CA LYS A 691 32.34 -19.22 -5.27
C LYS A 691 31.32 -20.35 -5.31
N PHE A 692 30.62 -20.52 -6.43
CA PHE A 692 29.72 -21.65 -6.64
C PHE A 692 30.48 -22.97 -6.74
N ILE A 693 31.57 -23.02 -7.52
CA ILE A 693 32.45 -24.21 -7.57
C ILE A 693 33.03 -24.51 -6.19
N LYS A 694 33.53 -23.50 -5.47
CA LYS A 694 34.04 -23.68 -4.10
C LYS A 694 32.98 -24.26 -3.16
N SER A 695 31.77 -23.71 -3.18
CA SER A 695 30.64 -24.23 -2.38
C SER A 695 30.24 -25.65 -2.78
N LEU A 696 30.34 -26.01 -4.05
CA LEU A 696 30.07 -27.35 -4.54
C LEU A 696 31.12 -28.34 -4.04
N LEU A 697 32.39 -27.95 -4.06
CA LEU A 697 33.50 -28.73 -3.52
C LEU A 697 33.41 -28.87 -2.00
N GLU A 698 33.12 -27.78 -1.27
CA GLU A 698 32.91 -27.81 0.19
C GLU A 698 31.75 -28.72 0.58
N SER A 699 30.65 -28.70 -0.18
CA SER A 699 29.50 -29.61 0.01
C SER A 699 29.82 -31.07 -0.34
N MET A 700 30.61 -31.33 -1.37
CA MET A 700 31.03 -32.70 -1.74
C MET A 700 32.03 -33.29 -0.74
N LEU A 701 32.81 -32.44 -0.07
CA LEU A 701 33.82 -32.83 0.91
C LEU A 701 33.30 -32.88 2.36
N GLY A 702 31.99 -32.66 2.58
CA GLY A 702 31.38 -32.72 3.90
C GLY A 702 31.82 -31.61 4.86
N PHE A 703 32.44 -30.53 4.38
CA PHE A 703 32.79 -29.38 5.20
C PHE A 703 31.54 -28.50 5.38
N HIS A 704 30.70 -28.84 6.35
CA HIS A 704 29.72 -27.91 6.89
C HIS A 704 30.41 -27.02 7.92
N ARG A 705 30.37 -25.70 7.71
CA ARG A 705 30.67 -24.69 8.73
C ARG A 705 29.37 -24.17 9.31
#